data_AF-H0EVE1-F1
#
_entry.id   AF-H0EVE1-F1
#
_cell.length_a   1.000
_cell.length_b   1.000
_cell.length_c   1.000
_cell.angle_alpha   90.00
_cell.angle_beta   90.00
_cell.angle_gamma   90.00
#
_symmetry.space_group_name_H-M   'P 1'
#
loop_
_entity.id
_entity.type
_entity.pdbx_description
1 polymer ?
#
loop_
_entity_poly.entity_id
_entity_poly.type
_entity_poly.pdbx_seq_one_letter_code
_entity_poly.pdbx_strand_id
1 'polypeptide(L)'
;MYSVSLSMILVGRIMAGWAVGLLSMSVPVYQSECAHPDIRGLIVGMAQQMIGVGFIVWRSHKLPVAVPTCVSGTALCARDVNKPQILAIGMFFLPESPRHLMATDREEEAMRVLQKLHYNGNNGDWIQSEFNEIKQTLAAENAITVPGWRIMFTVPQWRTRLMHGVAVQVFTQLSGINVIGYYQVVMYEALGFKGSKALLISGIYNCVGPLANLIFIVFLLDRVGRRKPLLFGTIGITVMPMQIRARGNAFATGIGNWLVATLFAQVSPIGLGKIGWKFYFVFVAFNIIVTFPVIFFFFKETKQVSLEDIDLLFGERALGSVFLLGSGFIGLEILKELIAEEYKVTTLVRREDAQKRLETMGSKTIHGSLDDADLIRDATASHDIIIHAATADHEPSAMSILDGIAKSDKRGQIYIHTSGCSALVEADDDGSKVSDKIYSDDNPEMIDAIPESAPHRVIDLAILERRKQLAAKAKISIVLPPLIYGVNHAGLLSIQIPTLARFAIKNGYPGYVGGGKALWSQIHVSDLARGYMTILHHLESTSPSNPYFFIENGDECSWSECAAEIGKALKAEGKVKDEKPRQIPRNMYSFVFGDFAEPVLGRNSRCRAVRLRQLGWSPKEKGTLESLRLDEMNVLLAEDLEGWEGYGAAVAS
;
A
#
# COMPACT_ATOMS: atom_id res chain seq x y z
N MET A 1 46.51 -3.64 -7.24
CA MET A 1 46.19 -2.45 -8.05
C MET A 1 47.09 -1.31 -7.59
N TYR A 2 47.99 -0.85 -8.46
CA TYR A 2 48.71 0.40 -8.25
C TYR A 2 47.78 1.55 -8.64
N SER A 3 47.52 2.44 -7.70
CA SER A 3 46.76 3.67 -7.92
C SER A 3 47.71 4.84 -7.95
N VAL A 4 47.60 5.70 -8.95
CA VAL A 4 48.41 6.92 -9.05
C VAL A 4 47.92 7.99 -8.06
N SER A 5 46.65 7.92 -7.65
CA SER A 5 46.03 8.83 -6.69
C SER A 5 45.04 8.09 -5.77
N LEU A 6 44.78 8.64 -4.57
CA LEU A 6 43.77 8.12 -3.64
C LEU A 6 42.38 8.05 -4.30
N SER A 7 42.05 9.03 -5.15
CA SER A 7 40.81 9.07 -5.92
C SER A 7 40.63 7.83 -6.81
N MET A 8 41.71 7.36 -7.44
CA MET A 8 41.67 6.15 -8.27
C MET A 8 41.39 4.88 -7.44
N ILE A 9 41.92 4.80 -6.20
CA ILE A 9 41.58 3.69 -5.28
C ILE A 9 40.09 3.74 -4.93
N LEU A 10 39.58 4.91 -4.57
CA LEU A 10 38.19 5.08 -4.15
C LEU A 10 37.22 4.71 -5.27
N VAL A 11 37.46 5.18 -6.49
CA VAL A 11 36.63 4.83 -7.66
C VAL A 11 36.71 3.32 -7.95
N GLY A 12 37.92 2.74 -7.98
CA GLY A 12 38.09 1.31 -8.20
C GLY A 12 37.38 0.44 -7.15
N ARG A 13 37.35 0.89 -5.88
CA ARG A 13 36.68 0.21 -4.78
C ARG A 13 35.16 0.33 -4.85
N ILE A 14 34.63 1.48 -5.24
CA ILE A 14 33.19 1.64 -5.47
C ILE A 14 32.74 0.73 -6.62
N MET A 15 33.46 0.73 -7.75
CA MET A 15 33.12 -0.13 -8.88
C MET A 15 33.21 -1.62 -8.53
N ALA A 16 34.28 -2.03 -7.83
CA ALA A 16 34.40 -3.41 -7.35
C ALA A 16 33.27 -3.76 -6.37
N GLY A 17 32.89 -2.82 -5.49
CA GLY A 17 31.80 -3.03 -4.55
C GLY A 17 30.43 -3.13 -5.22
N TRP A 18 30.19 -2.36 -6.28
CA TRP A 18 29.01 -2.50 -7.11
C TRP A 18 28.98 -3.84 -7.83
N ALA A 19 30.10 -4.26 -8.43
CA ALA A 19 30.19 -5.57 -9.08
C ALA A 19 29.90 -6.71 -8.09
N VAL A 20 30.51 -6.67 -6.90
CA VAL A 20 30.25 -7.65 -5.85
C VAL A 20 28.80 -7.60 -5.38
N GLY A 21 28.23 -6.41 -5.16
CA GLY A 21 26.84 -6.27 -4.71
C GLY A 21 25.81 -6.81 -5.72
N LEU A 22 26.06 -6.62 -7.02
CA LEU A 22 25.27 -7.21 -8.09
C LEU A 22 25.41 -8.74 -8.10
N LEU A 23 26.66 -9.24 -8.07
CA LEU A 23 26.94 -10.69 -8.06
C LEU A 23 26.33 -11.40 -6.85
N SER A 24 26.41 -10.81 -5.66
CA SER A 24 25.84 -11.37 -4.43
C SER A 24 24.32 -11.48 -4.44
N MET A 25 23.63 -10.79 -5.35
CA MET A 25 22.18 -10.93 -5.54
C MET A 25 21.85 -11.79 -6.75
N SER A 26 22.55 -11.62 -7.88
CA SER A 26 22.24 -12.36 -9.11
C SER A 26 22.56 -13.85 -9.00
N VAL A 27 23.67 -14.22 -8.33
CA VAL A 27 24.11 -15.61 -8.25
C VAL A 27 23.13 -16.47 -7.43
N PRO A 28 22.72 -16.09 -6.21
CA PRO A 28 21.73 -16.87 -5.46
C PRO A 28 20.38 -16.96 -6.15
N VAL A 29 19.94 -15.88 -6.83
CA VAL A 29 18.67 -15.87 -7.57
C VAL A 29 18.73 -16.85 -8.73
N TYR A 30 19.76 -16.77 -9.57
CA TYR A 30 19.99 -17.71 -10.66
C TYR A 30 20.07 -19.17 -10.16
N GLN A 31 20.82 -19.41 -9.09
CA GLN A 31 20.89 -20.73 -8.47
C GLN A 31 19.53 -21.23 -7.98
N SER A 32 18.72 -20.34 -7.42
CA SER A 32 17.39 -20.69 -6.93
C SER A 32 16.38 -20.99 -8.04
N GLU A 33 16.52 -20.33 -9.19
CA GLU A 33 15.69 -20.51 -10.38
C GLU A 33 16.04 -21.80 -11.13
N CYS A 34 17.32 -22.19 -11.15
CA CYS A 34 17.76 -23.43 -11.80
C CYS A 34 17.63 -24.68 -10.89
N ALA A 35 17.67 -24.51 -9.56
CA ALA A 35 17.64 -25.61 -8.61
C ALA A 35 16.23 -26.17 -8.38
N HIS A 36 16.14 -27.51 -8.27
CA HIS A 36 14.92 -28.19 -7.84
C HIS A 36 14.49 -27.71 -6.43
N PRO A 37 13.18 -27.52 -6.16
CA PRO A 37 12.68 -26.97 -4.90
C PRO A 37 13.22 -27.64 -3.64
N ASP A 38 13.49 -28.95 -3.67
CA ASP A 38 13.99 -29.71 -2.52
C ASP A 38 15.42 -29.35 -2.13
N ILE A 39 16.33 -29.24 -3.11
CA ILE A 39 17.76 -29.00 -2.89
C ILE A 39 18.17 -27.52 -3.06
N ARG A 40 17.20 -26.65 -3.36
CA ARG A 40 17.41 -25.21 -3.58
C ARG A 40 18.23 -24.54 -2.48
N GLY A 41 17.91 -24.85 -1.22
CA GLY A 41 18.60 -24.30 -0.05
C GLY A 41 20.07 -24.73 0.05
N LEU A 42 20.36 -25.99 -0.29
CA LEU A 42 21.71 -26.53 -0.33
C LEU A 42 22.54 -25.84 -1.43
N ILE A 43 22.01 -25.75 -2.65
CA ILE A 43 22.71 -25.13 -3.79
C ILE A 43 23.04 -23.66 -3.51
N VAL A 44 22.07 -22.89 -2.97
CA VAL A 44 22.30 -21.49 -2.58
C VAL A 44 23.30 -21.37 -1.43
N GLY A 45 23.22 -22.25 -0.43
CA GLY A 45 24.17 -22.28 0.70
C GLY A 45 25.60 -22.60 0.28
N MET A 46 25.78 -23.46 -0.73
CA MET A 46 27.10 -23.80 -1.27
C MET A 46 27.83 -22.59 -1.85
N ALA A 47 27.13 -21.58 -2.38
CA ALA A 47 27.76 -20.35 -2.86
C ALA A 47 28.51 -19.62 -1.72
N GLN A 48 27.87 -19.47 -0.56
CA GLN A 48 28.49 -18.86 0.63
C GLN A 48 29.64 -19.72 1.15
N GLN A 49 29.51 -21.06 1.09
CA GLN A 49 30.58 -21.97 1.46
C GLN A 49 31.81 -21.82 0.57
N MET A 50 31.60 -21.61 -0.73
CA MET A 50 32.70 -21.45 -1.69
C MET A 50 33.44 -20.13 -1.54
N ILE A 51 32.76 -19.08 -1.09
CA ILE A 51 33.42 -17.84 -0.65
C ILE A 51 34.36 -18.13 0.52
N GLY A 52 33.89 -18.88 1.53
CA GLY A 52 34.69 -19.29 2.70
C GLY A 52 35.93 -20.11 2.33
N VAL A 53 35.77 -21.10 1.45
CA VAL A 53 36.90 -21.90 0.92
C VAL A 53 37.88 -21.03 0.14
N GLY A 54 37.37 -20.07 -0.64
CA GLY A 54 38.19 -19.08 -1.36
C GLY A 54 39.11 -18.29 -0.42
N PHE A 55 38.60 -17.85 0.74
CA PHE A 55 39.41 -17.17 1.75
C PHE A 55 40.53 -18.05 2.31
N ILE A 56 40.24 -19.33 2.58
CA ILE A 56 41.23 -20.29 3.06
C ILE A 56 42.33 -20.47 2.01
N VAL A 57 41.97 -20.83 0.78
CA VAL A 57 42.92 -21.10 -0.31
C VAL A 57 43.79 -19.89 -0.63
N TRP A 58 43.18 -18.69 -0.67
CA TRP A 58 43.91 -17.43 -0.89
C TRP A 58 44.97 -17.18 0.19
N ARG A 59 44.68 -17.52 1.45
CA ARG A 59 45.61 -17.31 2.56
C ARG A 59 46.69 -18.39 2.63
N SER A 60 46.37 -19.64 2.28
CA SER A 60 47.33 -20.76 2.22
C SER A 60 48.47 -20.54 1.22
N HIS A 61 48.18 -19.84 0.11
CA HIS A 61 49.19 -19.51 -0.91
C HIS A 61 50.18 -18.41 -0.51
N LYS A 62 50.04 -17.84 0.71
CA LYS A 62 50.99 -16.88 1.29
C LYS A 62 51.94 -17.51 2.32
N LEU A 63 52.09 -18.84 2.35
CA LEU A 63 53.22 -19.47 3.05
C LEU A 63 54.55 -19.02 2.40
N PRO A 64 55.60 -18.73 3.18
CA PRO A 64 56.76 -18.00 2.71
C PRO A 64 57.68 -18.93 1.91
N VAL A 65 57.61 -18.87 0.58
CA VAL A 65 58.81 -19.14 -0.22
C VAL A 65 59.58 -17.82 -0.25
N ALA A 66 60.73 -17.78 0.42
CA ALA A 66 61.66 -16.68 0.35
C ALA A 66 62.11 -16.50 -1.10
N VAL A 67 61.47 -15.58 -1.83
CA VAL A 67 61.95 -15.18 -3.16
C VAL A 67 62.73 -13.88 -2.97
N PRO A 68 64.02 -13.82 -3.32
CA PRO A 68 64.84 -12.66 -3.12
C PRO A 68 64.32 -11.47 -3.94
N THR A 69 64.58 -10.31 -3.35
CA THR A 69 64.37 -8.93 -3.78
C THR A 69 64.35 -8.74 -5.32
N CYS A 70 63.34 -8.00 -5.80
CA CYS A 70 63.20 -7.35 -7.12
C CYS A 70 62.04 -7.81 -8.05
N VAL A 71 61.18 -8.77 -7.68
CA VAL A 71 59.99 -9.15 -8.50
C VAL A 71 58.68 -9.14 -7.70
N SER A 72 58.58 -8.29 -6.68
CA SER A 72 57.45 -8.29 -5.74
C SER A 72 56.38 -7.25 -6.11
N GLY A 73 55.48 -7.62 -7.04
CA GLY A 73 54.22 -6.91 -7.25
C GLY A 73 53.47 -7.33 -8.53
N THR A 74 54.18 -7.41 -9.65
CA THR A 74 53.65 -7.81 -10.97
C THR A 74 53.36 -9.30 -11.07
N ALA A 75 54.19 -10.17 -10.47
CA ALA A 75 54.00 -11.62 -10.50
C ALA A 75 52.78 -12.12 -9.69
N LEU A 76 52.39 -11.42 -8.62
CA LEU A 76 51.20 -11.76 -7.83
C LEU A 76 49.90 -11.38 -8.58
N CYS A 77 49.90 -10.23 -9.28
CA CYS A 77 48.74 -9.80 -10.06
C CYS A 77 48.58 -10.66 -11.33
N ALA A 78 49.67 -11.00 -12.03
CA ALA A 78 49.62 -11.84 -13.22
C ALA A 78 49.12 -13.27 -12.93
N ARG A 79 49.38 -13.80 -11.72
CA ARG A 79 48.97 -15.16 -11.31
C ARG A 79 47.48 -15.25 -10.94
N ASP A 80 46.84 -14.15 -10.55
CA ASP A 80 45.40 -14.10 -10.22
C ASP A 80 44.50 -13.69 -11.41
N VAL A 81 45.05 -13.10 -12.49
CA VAL A 81 44.32 -12.74 -13.72
C VAL A 81 43.73 -13.96 -14.45
N ASN A 82 44.25 -15.17 -14.20
CA ASN A 82 43.76 -16.39 -14.84
C ASN A 82 42.41 -16.89 -14.30
N LYS A 83 41.99 -16.50 -13.09
CA LYS A 83 40.78 -17.03 -12.44
C LYS A 83 39.47 -16.44 -12.97
N PRO A 84 39.36 -15.12 -13.23
CA PRO A 84 38.17 -14.54 -13.86
C PRO A 84 37.91 -15.10 -15.27
N GLN A 85 38.96 -15.46 -16.01
CA GLN A 85 38.85 -15.99 -17.37
C GLN A 85 38.23 -17.39 -17.37
N ILE A 86 38.59 -18.24 -16.41
CA ILE A 86 37.97 -19.56 -16.23
C ILE A 86 36.47 -19.40 -15.94
N LEU A 87 36.10 -18.44 -15.09
CA LEU A 87 34.69 -18.15 -14.81
C LEU A 87 33.97 -17.62 -16.06
N ALA A 88 34.58 -16.70 -16.80
CA ALA A 88 34.03 -16.12 -18.03
C ALA A 88 33.83 -17.18 -19.13
N ILE A 89 34.78 -18.11 -19.28
CA ILE A 89 34.64 -19.25 -20.20
C ILE A 89 33.56 -20.22 -19.69
N GLY A 90 33.52 -20.48 -18.38
CA GLY A 90 32.53 -21.34 -17.74
C GLY A 90 31.09 -20.85 -17.90
N MET A 91 30.87 -19.53 -17.98
CA MET A 91 29.54 -18.95 -18.17
C MET A 91 28.88 -19.37 -19.50
N PHE A 92 29.65 -19.67 -20.55
CA PHE A 92 29.10 -20.16 -21.82
C PHE A 92 28.53 -21.59 -21.75
N PHE A 93 28.89 -22.35 -20.72
CA PHE A 93 28.43 -23.73 -20.52
C PHE A 93 27.28 -23.84 -19.51
N LEU A 94 26.91 -22.74 -18.87
CA LEU A 94 25.80 -22.71 -17.92
C LEU A 94 24.46 -22.55 -18.67
N PRO A 95 23.41 -23.29 -18.26
CA PRO A 95 22.08 -23.10 -18.82
C PRO A 95 21.53 -21.73 -18.43
N GLU A 96 20.77 -21.10 -19.33
CA GLU A 96 20.05 -19.86 -19.01
C GLU A 96 18.96 -20.11 -17.96
N SER A 97 18.59 -19.10 -17.18
CA SER A 97 17.48 -19.24 -16.23
C SER A 97 16.14 -19.40 -16.98
N PRO A 98 15.31 -20.42 -16.65
CA PRO A 98 13.98 -20.57 -17.24
C PRO A 98 13.09 -19.33 -17.05
N ARG A 99 13.19 -18.68 -15.89
CA ARG A 99 12.44 -17.46 -15.56
C ARG A 99 12.92 -16.26 -16.39
N HIS A 100 14.22 -16.12 -16.60
CA HIS A 100 14.77 -15.06 -17.46
C HIS A 100 14.29 -15.21 -18.91
N LEU A 101 14.35 -16.44 -19.45
CA LEU A 101 13.90 -16.72 -20.81
C LEU A 101 12.42 -16.39 -21.00
N MET A 102 11.56 -16.74 -20.02
CA MET A 102 10.15 -16.34 -20.01
C MET A 102 9.95 -14.83 -19.93
N ALA A 103 10.77 -14.11 -19.15
CA ALA A 103 10.70 -12.65 -19.06
C ALA A 103 11.13 -11.93 -20.36
N THR A 104 11.86 -12.61 -21.24
CA THR A 104 12.29 -12.10 -22.57
C THR A 104 11.43 -12.62 -23.73
N ASP A 105 10.22 -13.10 -23.45
CA ASP A 105 9.28 -13.68 -24.43
C ASP A 105 9.82 -14.91 -25.18
N ARG A 106 10.82 -15.63 -24.63
CA ARG A 106 11.42 -16.86 -25.20
C ARG A 106 10.86 -18.11 -24.53
N GLU A 107 9.54 -18.28 -24.60
CA GLU A 107 8.80 -19.33 -23.87
C GLU A 107 9.21 -20.76 -24.26
N GLU A 108 9.41 -21.04 -25.55
CA GLU A 108 9.80 -22.38 -26.02
C GLU A 108 11.17 -22.81 -25.49
N GLU A 109 12.11 -21.87 -25.42
CA GLU A 109 13.46 -22.14 -24.90
C GLU A 109 13.43 -22.34 -23.39
N ALA A 110 12.62 -21.57 -22.68
CA ALA A 110 12.42 -21.73 -21.23
C ALA A 110 11.91 -23.14 -20.90
N MET A 111 10.94 -23.65 -21.66
CA MET A 111 10.42 -25.01 -21.48
C MET A 111 11.50 -26.07 -21.73
N ARG A 112 12.31 -25.93 -22.78
CA ARG A 112 13.42 -26.87 -23.06
C ARG A 112 14.46 -26.88 -21.94
N VAL A 113 14.81 -25.72 -21.41
CA VAL A 113 15.77 -25.62 -20.31
C VAL A 113 15.18 -26.21 -19.02
N LEU A 114 13.92 -25.93 -18.71
CA LEU A 114 13.22 -26.49 -17.55
C LEU A 114 13.16 -28.03 -17.62
N GLN A 115 12.86 -28.58 -18.79
CA GLN A 115 12.94 -30.03 -19.04
C GLN A 115 14.37 -30.55 -18.86
N LYS A 116 15.39 -29.89 -19.41
CA LYS A 116 16.79 -30.32 -19.25
C LYS A 116 17.25 -30.33 -17.79
N LEU A 117 16.75 -29.40 -16.98
CA LEU A 117 17.15 -29.25 -15.58
C LEU A 117 16.42 -30.24 -14.66
N HIS A 118 15.11 -30.44 -14.85
CA HIS A 118 14.28 -31.13 -13.85
C HIS A 118 13.60 -32.40 -14.35
N TYR A 119 13.70 -32.76 -15.63
CA TYR A 119 13.06 -33.97 -16.14
C TYR A 119 13.69 -35.25 -15.59
N ASN A 120 12.89 -36.10 -14.97
CA ASN A 120 13.31 -37.37 -14.37
C ASN A 120 12.77 -38.62 -15.10
N GLY A 121 12.14 -38.42 -16.27
CA GLY A 121 11.57 -39.51 -17.09
C GLY A 121 10.05 -39.64 -17.02
N ASN A 122 9.40 -39.21 -15.93
CA ASN A 122 7.95 -39.41 -15.69
C ASN A 122 7.21 -38.16 -15.16
N ASN A 123 7.86 -36.99 -15.08
CA ASN A 123 7.33 -35.79 -14.40
C ASN A 123 6.85 -34.67 -15.35
N GLY A 124 6.31 -35.01 -16.52
CA GLY A 124 5.86 -34.02 -17.51
C GLY A 124 4.80 -33.04 -16.99
N ASP A 125 3.82 -33.54 -16.25
CA ASP A 125 2.72 -32.72 -15.70
C ASP A 125 3.23 -31.69 -14.67
N TRP A 126 4.21 -32.08 -13.85
CA TRP A 126 4.82 -31.18 -12.88
C TRP A 126 5.59 -30.04 -13.57
N ILE A 127 6.37 -30.36 -14.62
CA ILE A 127 7.11 -29.35 -15.40
C ILE A 127 6.14 -28.32 -16.01
N GLN A 128 4.99 -28.78 -16.52
CA GLN A 128 3.98 -27.89 -17.08
C GLN A 128 3.36 -26.98 -16.00
N SER A 129 3.14 -27.51 -14.79
CA SER A 129 2.64 -26.72 -13.66
C SER A 129 3.64 -25.65 -13.21
N GLU A 130 4.92 -25.99 -13.07
CA GLU A 130 6.00 -25.06 -12.71
C GLU A 130 6.14 -23.96 -13.79
N PHE A 131 6.07 -24.33 -15.07
CA PHE A 131 6.09 -23.38 -16.17
C PHE A 131 4.94 -22.37 -16.10
N ASN A 132 3.71 -22.85 -15.84
CA ASN A 132 2.53 -22.01 -15.71
C ASN A 132 2.61 -21.09 -14.49
N GLU A 133 3.13 -21.58 -13.36
CA GLU A 133 3.33 -20.78 -12.14
C GLU A 133 4.33 -19.64 -12.36
N ILE A 134 5.46 -19.92 -13.02
CA ILE A 134 6.44 -18.88 -13.34
C ILE A 134 5.83 -17.83 -14.29
N LYS A 135 5.04 -18.26 -15.28
CA LYS A 135 4.35 -17.35 -16.21
C LYS A 135 3.35 -16.44 -15.51
N GLN A 136 2.54 -16.99 -14.59
CA GLN A 136 1.59 -16.20 -13.79
C GLN A 136 2.30 -15.21 -12.87
N THR A 137 3.40 -15.64 -12.22
CA THR A 137 4.20 -14.79 -11.34
C THR A 137 4.81 -13.62 -12.11
N LEU A 138 5.37 -13.87 -13.29
CA LEU A 138 5.95 -12.82 -14.15
C LEU A 138 4.88 -11.85 -14.66
N ALA A 139 3.68 -12.32 -15.01
CA ALA A 139 2.58 -11.45 -15.42
C ALA A 139 2.15 -10.50 -14.29
N ALA A 140 2.11 -11.00 -13.04
CA ALA A 140 1.85 -10.19 -11.86
C ALA A 140 2.97 -9.17 -11.59
N GLU A 141 4.23 -9.56 -11.75
CA GLU A 141 5.39 -8.67 -11.55
C GLU A 141 5.50 -7.58 -12.62
N ASN A 142 5.22 -7.92 -13.89
CA ASN A 142 5.21 -6.98 -15.01
C ASN A 142 4.12 -5.91 -14.88
N ALA A 143 3.00 -6.22 -14.21
CA ALA A 143 1.95 -5.24 -13.92
C ALA A 143 2.35 -4.20 -12.84
N ILE A 144 3.39 -4.49 -12.05
CA ILE A 144 3.82 -3.71 -10.88
C ILE A 144 5.18 -3.02 -11.10
N THR A 145 5.91 -3.35 -12.17
CA THR A 145 7.31 -2.93 -12.33
C THR A 145 7.43 -1.43 -12.58
N VAL A 146 8.14 -0.74 -11.70
CA VAL A 146 8.39 0.71 -11.82
C VAL A 146 9.73 0.94 -12.52
N PRO A 147 9.79 1.69 -13.64
CA PRO A 147 11.03 1.91 -14.37
C PRO A 147 11.89 2.99 -13.71
N GLY A 148 13.16 2.66 -13.42
CA GLY A 148 14.23 3.64 -13.14
C GLY A 148 14.88 3.58 -11.75
N TRP A 149 16.09 4.16 -11.67
CA TRP A 149 16.89 4.27 -10.44
C TRP A 149 16.54 5.49 -9.59
N ARG A 150 15.98 6.52 -10.24
CA ARG A 150 15.68 7.82 -9.61
C ARG A 150 14.67 7.70 -8.47
N ILE A 151 13.76 6.74 -8.59
CA ILE A 151 12.62 6.58 -7.69
C ILE A 151 13.06 6.20 -6.27
N MET A 152 14.20 5.51 -6.15
CA MET A 152 14.83 5.19 -4.87
C MET A 152 15.28 6.41 -4.07
N PHE A 153 15.50 7.55 -4.74
CA PHE A 153 15.94 8.80 -4.13
C PHE A 153 14.82 9.85 -4.02
N THR A 154 13.76 9.73 -4.83
CA THR A 154 12.65 10.70 -4.82
C THR A 154 11.53 10.32 -3.86
N VAL A 155 11.23 9.03 -3.72
CA VAL A 155 10.13 8.55 -2.87
C VAL A 155 10.60 8.48 -1.41
N PRO A 156 9.96 9.20 -0.46
CA PRO A 156 10.40 9.24 0.93
C PRO A 156 10.49 7.88 1.63
N GLN A 157 9.57 6.95 1.34
CA GLN A 157 9.58 5.62 1.93
C GLN A 157 10.77 4.78 1.42
N TRP A 158 10.97 4.74 0.10
CA TRP A 158 12.07 3.98 -0.51
C TRP A 158 13.43 4.56 -0.17
N ARG A 159 13.51 5.89 0.00
CA ARG A 159 14.71 6.55 0.52
C ARG A 159 15.03 6.08 1.94
N THR A 160 14.02 5.98 2.79
CA THR A 160 14.19 5.52 4.18
C THR A 160 14.71 4.08 4.21
N ARG A 161 14.09 3.19 3.44
CA ARG A 161 14.53 1.79 3.27
C ARG A 161 15.96 1.69 2.72
N LEU A 162 16.29 2.50 1.72
CA LEU A 162 17.64 2.59 1.17
C LEU A 162 18.65 3.02 2.23
N MET A 163 18.31 4.02 3.05
CA MET A 163 19.16 4.47 4.16
C MET A 163 19.37 3.36 5.19
N HIS A 164 18.33 2.62 5.57
CA HIS A 164 18.46 1.47 6.48
C HIS A 164 19.38 0.39 5.91
N GLY A 165 19.22 0.00 4.64
CA GLY A 165 20.10 -0.99 4.01
C GLY A 165 21.55 -0.54 3.89
N VAL A 166 21.79 0.74 3.56
CA VAL A 166 23.14 1.33 3.60
C VAL A 166 23.68 1.34 5.03
N ALA A 167 22.88 1.74 6.02
CA ALA A 167 23.28 1.82 7.42
C ALA A 167 23.69 0.45 7.97
N VAL A 168 22.97 -0.64 7.64
CA VAL A 168 23.37 -2.01 8.01
C VAL A 168 24.77 -2.34 7.48
N GLN A 169 25.06 -2.01 6.23
CA GLN A 169 26.38 -2.24 5.64
C GLN A 169 27.47 -1.39 6.31
N VAL A 170 27.17 -0.12 6.61
CA VAL A 170 28.08 0.78 7.34
C VAL A 170 28.36 0.27 8.76
N PHE A 171 27.33 -0.12 9.52
CA PHE A 171 27.48 -0.64 10.87
C PHE A 171 28.27 -1.95 10.89
N THR A 172 28.10 -2.78 9.85
CA THR A 172 28.93 -3.96 9.67
C THR A 172 30.42 -3.59 9.56
N GLN A 173 30.77 -2.51 8.87
CA GLN A 173 32.15 -2.02 8.82
C GLN A 173 32.62 -1.41 10.15
N LEU A 174 31.74 -0.68 10.84
CA LEU A 174 32.00 -0.08 12.14
C LEU A 174 32.15 -1.09 13.27
N SER A 175 31.81 -2.37 13.06
CA SER A 175 32.18 -3.46 13.97
C SER A 175 33.70 -3.69 14.04
N GLY A 176 34.47 -3.20 13.06
CA GLY A 176 35.90 -3.42 12.95
C GLY A 176 36.28 -4.76 12.34
N ILE A 177 35.32 -5.55 11.82
CA ILE A 177 35.55 -6.90 11.27
C ILE A 177 36.65 -6.94 10.21
N ASN A 178 36.67 -5.97 9.28
CA ASN A 178 37.67 -5.90 8.23
C ASN A 178 39.05 -5.47 8.76
N VAL A 179 39.09 -4.60 9.76
CA VAL A 179 40.35 -4.16 10.40
C VAL A 179 40.99 -5.32 11.15
N ILE A 180 40.20 -6.07 11.92
CA ILE A 180 40.65 -7.30 12.57
C ILE A 180 41.13 -8.29 11.50
N GLY A 181 40.34 -8.51 10.44
CA GLY A 181 40.71 -9.40 9.34
C GLY A 181 42.06 -9.07 8.70
N TYR A 182 42.35 -7.79 8.46
CA TYR A 182 43.60 -7.34 7.81
C TYR A 182 44.79 -7.31 8.76
N TYR A 183 44.59 -6.91 10.02
CA TYR A 183 45.67 -6.65 10.98
C TYR A 183 45.73 -7.65 12.14
N GLN A 184 44.97 -8.76 12.09
CA GLN A 184 44.96 -9.80 13.13
C GLN A 184 46.37 -10.34 13.48
N VAL A 185 47.25 -10.54 12.49
CA VAL A 185 48.61 -11.04 12.75
C VAL A 185 49.43 -10.00 13.53
N VAL A 186 49.35 -8.73 13.12
CA VAL A 186 50.01 -7.61 13.80
C VAL A 186 49.47 -7.43 15.22
N MET A 187 48.17 -7.63 15.41
CA MET A 187 47.52 -7.63 16.72
C MET A 187 48.03 -8.77 17.61
N TYR A 188 48.11 -9.99 17.09
CA TYR A 188 48.63 -11.14 17.85
C TYR A 188 50.12 -10.97 18.18
N GLU A 189 50.91 -10.39 17.28
CA GLU A 189 52.31 -10.04 17.54
C GLU A 189 52.44 -8.99 18.64
N ALA A 190 51.58 -7.96 18.65
CA ALA A 190 51.52 -6.96 19.72
C ALA A 190 51.12 -7.56 21.08
N LEU A 191 50.36 -8.66 21.09
CA LEU A 191 50.01 -9.43 22.29
C LEU A 191 51.11 -10.39 22.75
N GLY A 192 52.24 -10.46 22.05
CA GLY A 192 53.40 -11.29 22.39
C GLY A 192 53.47 -12.63 21.66
N PHE A 193 52.53 -12.95 20.76
CA PHE A 193 52.61 -14.15 19.94
C PHE A 193 53.57 -13.92 18.76
N LYS A 194 54.76 -14.52 18.79
CA LYS A 194 55.78 -14.32 17.75
C LYS A 194 55.72 -15.39 16.64
N GLY A 195 55.96 -14.97 15.40
CA GLY A 195 56.23 -15.83 14.24
C GLY A 195 55.09 -16.80 13.90
N SER A 196 55.43 -18.08 13.71
CA SER A 196 54.50 -19.12 13.24
C SER A 196 53.26 -19.33 14.13
N LYS A 197 53.33 -18.98 15.43
CA LYS A 197 52.17 -19.10 16.35
C LYS A 197 51.06 -18.09 16.01
N ALA A 198 51.42 -16.84 15.68
CA ALA A 198 50.43 -15.84 15.28
C ALA A 198 49.75 -16.19 13.95
N LEU A 199 50.51 -16.75 13.00
CA LEU A 199 49.98 -17.25 11.74
C LEU A 199 49.05 -18.46 11.93
N LEU A 200 49.38 -19.37 12.85
CA LEU A 200 48.54 -20.51 13.18
C LEU A 200 47.20 -20.08 13.79
N ILE A 201 47.22 -19.15 14.75
CA ILE A 201 46.01 -18.63 15.39
C ILE A 201 45.12 -17.94 14.34
N SER A 202 45.71 -17.13 13.47
CA SER A 202 45.00 -16.51 12.35
C SER A 202 44.41 -17.57 11.39
N GLY A 203 45.16 -18.63 11.08
CA GLY A 203 44.67 -19.74 10.26
C GLY A 203 43.45 -20.43 10.87
N ILE A 204 43.51 -20.75 12.16
CA ILE A 204 42.40 -21.37 12.90
C ILE A 204 41.16 -20.45 12.86
N TYR A 205 41.31 -19.17 13.18
CA TYR A 205 40.22 -18.20 13.17
C TYR A 205 39.48 -18.16 11.82
N ASN A 206 40.23 -18.14 10.71
CA ASN A 206 39.64 -18.12 9.36
C ASN A 206 38.98 -19.45 8.95
N CYS A 207 39.33 -20.57 9.57
CA CYS A 207 38.69 -21.86 9.32
C CYS A 207 37.38 -22.04 10.10
N VAL A 208 37.22 -21.40 11.26
CA VAL A 208 36.03 -21.54 12.12
C VAL A 208 34.76 -21.13 11.36
N GLY A 209 34.78 -20.00 10.64
CA GLY A 209 33.61 -19.50 9.90
C GLY A 209 33.11 -20.49 8.84
N PRO A 210 33.95 -20.90 7.87
CA PRO A 210 33.56 -21.88 6.84
C PRO A 210 33.18 -23.25 7.40
N LEU A 211 33.79 -23.70 8.51
CA LEU A 211 33.40 -24.95 9.17
C LEU A 211 32.03 -24.83 9.83
N ALA A 212 31.75 -23.73 10.54
CA ALA A 212 30.45 -23.47 11.12
C ALA A 212 29.36 -23.37 10.05
N ASN A 213 29.66 -22.70 8.93
CA ASN A 213 28.75 -22.60 7.79
C ASN A 213 28.48 -23.96 7.14
N LEU A 214 29.49 -24.82 6.98
CA LEU A 214 29.32 -26.18 6.47
C LEU A 214 28.42 -27.02 7.38
N ILE A 215 28.66 -26.98 8.69
CA ILE A 215 27.84 -27.70 9.69
C ILE A 215 26.39 -27.20 9.61
N PHE A 216 26.20 -25.88 9.48
CA PHE A 216 24.88 -25.28 9.37
C PHE A 216 24.13 -25.75 8.12
N ILE A 217 24.78 -25.70 6.96
CA ILE A 217 24.18 -26.12 5.68
C ILE A 217 23.82 -27.61 5.70
N VAL A 218 24.70 -28.47 6.21
CA VAL A 218 24.51 -29.93 6.15
C VAL A 218 23.54 -30.45 7.22
N PHE A 219 23.57 -29.91 8.44
CA PHE A 219 22.82 -30.50 9.57
C PHE A 219 21.60 -29.70 10.03
N LEU A 220 21.60 -28.38 9.81
CA LEU A 220 20.59 -27.48 10.39
C LEU A 220 19.63 -26.91 9.34
N LEU A 221 20.11 -26.61 8.13
CA LEU A 221 19.33 -25.89 7.11
C LEU A 221 18.07 -26.66 6.69
N ASP A 222 18.19 -27.97 6.46
CA ASP A 222 17.05 -28.81 6.06
C ASP A 222 16.23 -29.33 7.25
N ARG A 223 16.79 -29.32 8.48
CA ARG A 223 16.16 -29.90 9.68
C ARG A 223 15.39 -28.89 10.53
N VAL A 224 15.82 -27.62 10.55
CA VAL A 224 15.23 -26.53 11.37
C VAL A 224 14.08 -25.82 10.63
N GLY A 225 13.87 -26.14 9.34
CA GLY A 225 12.86 -25.52 8.50
C GLY A 225 13.27 -24.10 8.08
N ARG A 226 13.05 -23.78 6.80
CA ARG A 226 13.50 -22.55 6.12
C ARG A 226 13.14 -21.26 6.87
N ARG A 227 11.98 -21.22 7.53
CA ARG A 227 11.38 -20.00 8.09
C ARG A 227 12.19 -19.38 9.23
N LYS A 228 12.73 -20.17 10.17
CA LYS A 228 13.33 -19.64 11.40
C LYS A 228 14.71 -19.00 11.16
N PRO A 229 15.66 -19.62 10.43
CA PRO A 229 16.95 -18.99 10.15
C PRO A 229 16.86 -17.85 9.15
N LEU A 230 15.97 -17.93 8.16
CA LEU A 230 15.70 -16.81 7.24
C LEU A 230 15.22 -15.58 8.04
N LEU A 231 14.25 -15.72 8.95
CA LEU A 231 13.75 -14.60 9.77
C LEU A 231 14.85 -13.85 10.57
N PHE A 232 15.89 -14.54 11.03
CA PHE A 232 17.01 -13.89 11.74
C PHE A 232 18.06 -13.31 10.78
N GLY A 233 18.30 -13.94 9.63
CA GLY A 233 19.29 -13.50 8.64
C GLY A 233 18.78 -12.45 7.64
N THR A 234 17.46 -12.34 7.44
CA THR A 234 16.88 -11.51 6.39
C THR A 234 16.62 -10.07 6.80
N ILE A 235 16.84 -9.65 8.05
CA ILE A 235 16.54 -8.29 8.52
C ILE A 235 17.16 -7.20 7.62
N GLY A 236 18.34 -7.45 7.02
CA GLY A 236 18.96 -6.52 6.06
C GLY A 236 18.39 -6.59 4.62
N ILE A 237 17.78 -7.73 4.23
CA ILE A 237 17.24 -8.00 2.89
C ILE A 237 15.73 -7.68 2.82
N THR A 238 14.98 -7.89 3.91
CA THR A 238 13.54 -7.63 4.03
C THR A 238 13.20 -6.15 4.04
N VAL A 239 14.14 -5.29 4.42
CA VAL A 239 13.95 -3.84 4.38
C VAL A 239 13.82 -3.33 2.95
N MET A 240 14.31 -4.07 1.94
CA MET A 240 14.25 -3.66 0.54
C MET A 240 13.07 -4.33 -0.20
N PRO A 241 12.17 -3.54 -0.82
CA PRO A 241 11.07 -4.06 -1.62
C PRO A 241 11.59 -4.87 -2.81
N MET A 242 10.85 -5.90 -3.25
CA MET A 242 11.29 -6.80 -4.32
C MET A 242 11.68 -6.06 -5.60
N GLN A 243 10.99 -4.97 -5.93
CA GLN A 243 11.13 -4.18 -7.15
C GLN A 243 12.47 -3.44 -7.23
N ILE A 244 13.06 -3.05 -6.09
CA ILE A 244 14.32 -2.30 -6.03
C ILE A 244 15.45 -3.07 -5.35
N ARG A 245 15.20 -4.28 -4.86
CA ARG A 245 16.12 -5.07 -4.02
C ARG A 245 17.52 -5.21 -4.60
N ALA A 246 17.62 -5.63 -5.86
CA ALA A 246 18.93 -5.81 -6.51
C ALA A 246 19.71 -4.49 -6.63
N ARG A 247 19.03 -3.41 -7.03
CA ARG A 247 19.62 -2.07 -7.20
C ARG A 247 20.01 -1.45 -5.86
N GLY A 248 19.12 -1.53 -4.87
CA GLY A 248 19.34 -1.05 -3.50
C GLY A 248 20.46 -1.79 -2.80
N ASN A 249 20.53 -3.11 -2.94
CA ASN A 249 21.62 -3.88 -2.35
C ASN A 249 22.97 -3.62 -3.03
N ALA A 250 23.00 -3.46 -4.36
CA ALA A 250 24.22 -3.06 -5.07
C ALA A 250 24.73 -1.69 -4.58
N PHE A 251 23.82 -0.72 -4.41
CA PHE A 251 24.16 0.61 -3.88
C PHE A 251 24.66 0.54 -2.44
N ALA A 252 23.94 -0.18 -1.56
CA ALA A 252 24.30 -0.37 -0.17
C ALA A 252 25.66 -1.09 -0.01
N THR A 253 25.94 -2.07 -0.85
CA THR A 253 27.23 -2.79 -0.84
C THR A 253 28.37 -1.91 -1.35
N GLY A 254 28.17 -1.16 -2.44
CA GLY A 254 29.20 -0.28 -2.98
C GLY A 254 29.59 0.85 -2.01
N ILE A 255 28.60 1.55 -1.47
CA ILE A 255 28.82 2.70 -0.59
C ILE A 255 29.00 2.26 0.87
N GLY A 256 28.04 1.52 1.42
CA GLY A 256 28.02 1.19 2.84
C GLY A 256 29.11 0.21 3.25
N ASN A 257 29.44 -0.76 2.39
CA ASN A 257 30.48 -1.75 2.68
C ASN A 257 31.85 -1.31 2.12
N TRP A 258 32.03 -1.29 0.80
CA TRP A 258 33.36 -1.18 0.21
C TRP A 258 34.03 0.19 0.35
N LEU A 259 33.28 1.29 0.23
CA LEU A 259 33.82 2.64 0.44
C LEU A 259 34.20 2.85 1.91
N VAL A 260 33.33 2.50 2.86
CA VAL A 260 33.63 2.61 4.29
C VAL A 260 34.77 1.68 4.71
N ALA A 261 34.81 0.45 4.20
CA ALA A 261 35.91 -0.49 4.44
C ALA A 261 37.25 0.09 3.94
N THR A 262 37.25 0.76 2.80
CA THR A 262 38.46 1.40 2.23
C THR A 262 38.92 2.56 3.10
N LEU A 263 38.00 3.39 3.59
CA LEU A 263 38.31 4.47 4.53
C LEU A 263 38.99 3.92 5.79
N PHE A 264 38.41 2.90 6.41
CA PHE A 264 39.04 2.28 7.58
C PHE A 264 40.35 1.58 7.26
N ALA A 265 40.50 0.96 6.09
CA ALA A 265 41.76 0.35 5.69
C ALA A 265 42.90 1.37 5.56
N GLN A 266 42.62 2.63 5.20
CA GLN A 266 43.62 3.71 5.14
C GLN A 266 43.91 4.33 6.51
N VAL A 267 42.87 4.49 7.35
CA VAL A 267 43.00 5.09 8.69
C VAL A 267 43.62 4.11 9.70
N SER A 268 43.36 2.81 9.56
CA SER A 268 43.78 1.79 10.53
C SER A 268 45.30 1.70 10.73
N PRO A 269 46.16 1.73 9.70
CA PRO A 269 47.61 1.78 9.89
C PRO A 269 48.08 2.98 10.73
N ILE A 270 47.47 4.15 10.51
CA ILE A 270 47.81 5.39 11.22
C ILE A 270 47.39 5.29 12.69
N GLY A 271 46.18 4.77 12.93
CA GLY A 271 45.65 4.53 14.27
C GLY A 271 46.48 3.49 15.03
N LEU A 272 46.70 2.32 14.43
CA LEU A 272 47.54 1.26 15.00
C LEU A 272 48.98 1.74 15.23
N GLY A 273 49.54 2.59 14.36
CA GLY A 273 50.87 3.15 14.53
C GLY A 273 51.01 4.10 15.73
N LYS A 274 49.96 4.86 16.07
CA LYS A 274 49.99 5.83 17.17
C LYS A 274 49.56 5.25 18.51
N ILE A 275 48.51 4.43 18.53
CA ILE A 275 47.87 3.95 19.77
C ILE A 275 47.85 2.43 19.88
N GLY A 276 48.47 1.70 18.94
CA GLY A 276 48.62 0.25 18.99
C GLY A 276 47.27 -0.47 19.09
N TRP A 277 47.23 -1.50 19.93
CA TRP A 277 46.03 -2.30 20.16
C TRP A 277 44.85 -1.50 20.74
N LYS A 278 45.07 -0.32 21.34
CA LYS A 278 43.97 0.51 21.87
C LYS A 278 43.05 1.04 20.76
N PHE A 279 43.52 1.06 19.51
CA PHE A 279 42.70 1.42 18.36
C PHE A 279 41.44 0.55 18.22
N TYR A 280 41.49 -0.72 18.63
CA TYR A 280 40.31 -1.59 18.57
C TYR A 280 39.16 -1.14 19.48
N PHE A 281 39.46 -0.46 20.61
CA PHE A 281 38.43 0.12 21.47
C PHE A 281 37.69 1.30 20.84
N VAL A 282 38.26 1.93 19.82
CA VAL A 282 37.56 2.97 19.05
C VAL A 282 36.32 2.37 18.39
N PHE A 283 36.42 1.17 17.80
CA PHE A 283 35.27 0.48 17.23
C PHE A 283 34.25 0.09 18.30
N VAL A 284 34.70 -0.34 19.49
CA VAL A 284 33.79 -0.63 20.61
C VAL A 284 33.01 0.63 21.02
N ALA A 285 33.69 1.77 21.16
CA ALA A 285 33.05 3.04 21.47
C ALA A 285 32.06 3.47 20.38
N PHE A 286 32.41 3.33 19.09
CA PHE A 286 31.48 3.61 17.98
C PHE A 286 30.24 2.71 18.04
N ASN A 287 30.38 1.44 18.40
CA ASN A 287 29.22 0.55 18.50
C ASN A 287 28.28 0.95 19.65
N ILE A 288 28.83 1.34 20.80
CA ILE A 288 28.03 1.75 21.96
C ILE A 288 27.36 3.11 21.74
N ILE A 289 28.07 4.07 21.17
CA ILE A 289 27.62 5.47 21.07
C ILE A 289 26.81 5.72 19.80
N VAL A 290 27.10 5.02 18.71
CA VAL A 290 26.48 5.27 17.40
C VAL A 290 25.61 4.10 16.97
N THR A 291 26.17 2.89 16.89
CA THR A 291 25.44 1.74 16.33
C THR A 291 24.22 1.37 17.17
N PHE A 292 24.36 1.16 18.48
CA PHE A 292 23.25 0.74 19.33
C PHE A 292 22.14 1.80 19.45
N PRO A 293 22.42 3.08 19.68
CA PRO A 293 21.38 4.10 19.72
C PRO A 293 20.66 4.25 18.38
N VAL A 294 21.39 4.19 17.25
CA VAL A 294 20.74 4.31 15.93
C VAL A 294 19.83 3.12 15.65
N ILE A 295 20.25 1.90 15.99
CA ILE A 295 19.39 0.72 15.88
C ILE A 295 18.16 0.89 16.80
N PHE A 296 18.35 1.29 18.05
CA PHE A 296 17.26 1.40 19.01
C PHE A 296 16.22 2.47 18.64
N PHE A 297 16.64 3.64 18.14
CA PHE A 297 15.72 4.74 17.84
C PHE A 297 15.19 4.75 16.39
N PHE A 298 15.94 4.22 15.42
CA PHE A 298 15.60 4.38 13.99
C PHE A 298 15.27 3.07 13.28
N PHE A 299 15.67 1.90 13.79
CA PHE A 299 15.27 0.62 13.21
C PHE A 299 13.97 0.16 13.86
N LYS A 300 12.96 -0.16 13.04
CA LYS A 300 11.71 -0.73 13.51
C LYS A 300 11.88 -2.24 13.72
N GLU A 301 11.28 -2.76 14.79
CA GLU A 301 11.24 -4.21 15.06
C GLU A 301 10.35 -4.90 14.03
N THR A 302 10.91 -5.87 13.29
CA THR A 302 10.21 -6.64 12.26
C THR A 302 9.86 -8.05 12.72
N LYS A 303 10.13 -8.40 13.99
CA LYS A 303 9.86 -9.72 14.55
C LYS A 303 8.36 -10.04 14.50
N GLN A 304 8.03 -11.22 13.96
CA GLN A 304 6.67 -11.76 13.77
C GLN A 304 5.76 -11.03 12.77
N VAL A 305 6.29 -10.09 12.01
CA VAL A 305 5.56 -9.43 10.92
C VAL A 305 5.66 -10.31 9.67
N SER A 306 4.55 -10.54 8.98
CA SER A 306 4.54 -11.33 7.74
C SER A 306 5.29 -10.58 6.63
N LEU A 307 5.83 -11.28 5.62
CA LEU A 307 6.58 -10.63 4.52
C LEU A 307 5.72 -9.63 3.75
N GLU A 308 4.41 -9.83 3.71
CA GLU A 308 3.42 -8.97 3.05
C GLU A 308 3.09 -7.75 3.92
N ASP A 309 3.11 -7.89 5.24
CA ASP A 309 2.83 -6.81 6.20
C ASP A 309 4.05 -5.93 6.52
N ILE A 310 5.26 -6.35 6.13
CA ILE A 310 6.47 -5.51 6.24
C ILE A 310 6.28 -4.23 5.44
N ASP A 311 5.57 -4.31 4.31
CA ASP A 311 5.27 -3.14 3.49
C ASP A 311 4.41 -2.12 4.23
N LEU A 312 3.38 -2.59 4.92
CA LEU A 312 2.54 -1.80 5.82
C LEU A 312 3.32 -1.17 6.99
N LEU A 313 4.34 -1.85 7.50
CA LEU A 313 5.16 -1.42 8.65
C LEU A 313 6.06 -0.20 8.35
N PHE A 314 6.42 -0.02 7.07
CA PHE A 314 7.13 1.15 6.56
C PHE A 314 6.21 2.15 5.83
N GLY A 315 4.89 1.99 5.96
CA GLY A 315 3.91 2.90 5.36
C GLY A 315 3.76 2.75 3.84
N GLU A 316 4.16 1.61 3.27
CA GLU A 316 3.70 1.23 1.95
C GLU A 316 2.30 0.66 2.10
N ARG A 317 1.29 1.47 1.78
CA ARG A 317 0.08 0.89 1.19
C ARG A 317 0.51 0.38 -0.17
N ALA A 318 0.43 -0.93 -0.40
CA ALA A 318 0.18 -1.40 -1.75
C ALA A 318 -1.20 -0.87 -2.13
N LEU A 319 -1.26 0.34 -2.70
CA LEU A 319 -2.52 0.99 -3.05
C LEU A 319 -3.27 0.04 -3.99
N GLY A 320 -4.36 -0.52 -3.49
CA GLY A 320 -5.19 -1.46 -4.24
C GLY A 320 -5.79 -0.79 -5.46
N SER A 321 -6.14 -1.60 -6.45
CA SER A 321 -7.00 -1.15 -7.54
C SER A 321 -8.43 -0.93 -7.02
N VAL A 322 -9.02 0.22 -7.34
CA VAL A 322 -10.35 0.62 -6.87
C VAL A 322 -11.35 0.59 -8.02
N PHE A 323 -12.46 -0.13 -7.85
CA PHE A 323 -13.62 -0.04 -8.72
C PHE A 323 -14.69 0.83 -8.07
N LEU A 324 -14.98 1.98 -8.68
CA LEU A 324 -15.96 2.95 -8.22
C LEU A 324 -17.23 2.86 -9.07
N LEU A 325 -18.34 2.47 -8.46
CA LEU A 325 -19.66 2.57 -9.07
C LEU A 325 -20.31 3.88 -8.62
N GLY A 326 -20.71 4.71 -9.58
CA GLY A 326 -21.32 6.00 -9.33
C GLY A 326 -20.33 7.15 -9.52
N SER A 327 -20.50 7.88 -10.62
CA SER A 327 -19.75 9.12 -10.93
C SER A 327 -20.60 10.38 -10.69
N GLY A 328 -21.55 10.27 -9.75
CA GLY A 328 -22.49 11.33 -9.36
C GLY A 328 -21.91 12.29 -8.32
N PHE A 329 -22.81 12.89 -7.52
CA PHE A 329 -22.46 13.94 -6.56
C PHE A 329 -21.39 13.49 -5.54
N ILE A 330 -21.64 12.38 -4.83
CA ILE A 330 -20.71 11.79 -3.86
C ILE A 330 -19.49 11.17 -4.55
N GLY A 331 -19.73 10.35 -5.56
CA GLY A 331 -18.69 9.55 -6.21
C GLY A 331 -17.55 10.37 -6.81
N LEU A 332 -17.83 11.59 -7.31
CA LEU A 332 -16.79 12.49 -7.80
C LEU A 332 -15.87 13.01 -6.70
N GLU A 333 -16.41 13.37 -5.52
CA GLU A 333 -15.57 13.78 -4.40
C GLU A 333 -14.74 12.61 -3.88
N ILE A 334 -15.32 11.40 -3.80
CA ILE A 334 -14.55 10.20 -3.46
C ILE A 334 -13.43 9.96 -4.47
N LEU A 335 -13.72 10.05 -5.78
CA LEU A 335 -12.72 9.89 -6.83
C LEU A 335 -11.58 10.90 -6.68
N LYS A 336 -11.90 12.16 -6.40
CA LYS A 336 -10.89 13.21 -6.21
C LYS A 336 -9.94 12.86 -5.06
N GLU A 337 -10.45 12.41 -3.91
CA GLU A 337 -9.62 12.02 -2.77
C GLU A 337 -8.81 10.75 -3.07
N LEU A 338 -9.40 9.76 -3.75
CA LEU A 338 -8.70 8.54 -4.16
C LEU A 338 -7.53 8.83 -5.11
N ILE A 339 -7.73 9.68 -6.11
CA ILE A 339 -6.68 10.08 -7.05
C ILE A 339 -5.60 10.91 -6.35
N ALA A 340 -5.99 11.79 -5.40
CA ALA A 340 -5.04 12.56 -4.61
C ALA A 340 -4.11 11.67 -3.76
N GLU A 341 -4.60 10.51 -3.33
CA GLU A 341 -3.81 9.46 -2.66
C GLU A 341 -3.20 8.42 -3.62
N GLU A 342 -3.21 8.69 -4.93
CA GLU A 342 -2.59 7.87 -5.98
C GLU A 342 -3.19 6.46 -6.16
N TYR A 343 -4.43 6.22 -5.73
CA TYR A 343 -5.14 4.97 -6.02
C TYR A 343 -5.40 4.81 -7.52
N LYS A 344 -5.27 3.57 -8.02
CA LYS A 344 -5.64 3.24 -9.41
C LYS A 344 -7.14 3.03 -9.47
N VAL A 345 -7.88 4.04 -9.91
CA VAL A 345 -9.34 4.00 -9.95
C VAL A 345 -9.86 3.63 -11.35
N THR A 346 -10.84 2.75 -11.38
CA THR A 346 -11.67 2.44 -12.54
C THR A 346 -13.11 2.79 -12.18
N THR A 347 -13.77 3.63 -12.97
CA THR A 347 -15.14 4.09 -12.73
C THR A 347 -16.12 3.52 -13.75
N LEU A 348 -17.26 3.02 -13.27
CA LEU A 348 -18.38 2.66 -14.16
C LEU A 348 -19.06 3.93 -14.67
N VAL A 349 -19.19 4.04 -16.00
CA VAL A 349 -19.76 5.22 -16.65
C VAL A 349 -20.81 4.83 -17.68
N ARG A 350 -21.98 5.48 -17.63
CA ARG A 350 -23.08 5.24 -18.57
C ARG A 350 -23.07 6.20 -19.77
N ARG A 351 -22.50 7.40 -19.60
CA ARG A 351 -22.55 8.48 -20.60
C ARG A 351 -21.15 8.88 -21.06
N GLU A 352 -20.98 9.10 -22.35
CA GLU A 352 -19.69 9.48 -22.95
C GLU A 352 -19.18 10.87 -22.49
N ASP A 353 -20.07 11.80 -22.16
CA ASP A 353 -19.70 13.12 -21.64
C ASP A 353 -18.99 13.03 -20.28
N ALA A 354 -19.55 12.20 -19.39
CA ALA A 354 -18.98 11.92 -18.07
C ALA A 354 -17.64 11.17 -18.19
N GLN A 355 -17.48 10.31 -19.20
CA GLN A 355 -16.25 9.55 -19.43
C GLN A 355 -15.04 10.48 -19.58
N LYS A 356 -15.10 11.46 -20.48
CA LYS A 356 -13.99 12.41 -20.72
C LYS A 356 -13.57 13.15 -19.46
N ARG A 357 -14.54 13.55 -18.64
CA ARG A 357 -14.28 14.22 -17.36
C ARG A 357 -13.52 13.29 -16.40
N LEU A 358 -13.97 12.05 -16.26
CA LEU A 358 -13.36 11.06 -15.37
C LEU A 358 -11.93 10.68 -15.82
N GLU A 359 -11.72 10.50 -17.12
CA GLU A 359 -10.39 10.23 -17.69
C GLU A 359 -9.43 11.40 -17.47
N THR A 360 -9.91 12.64 -17.60
CA THR A 360 -9.11 13.85 -17.33
C THR A 360 -8.70 13.94 -15.85
N MET A 361 -9.54 13.44 -14.93
CA MET A 361 -9.20 13.34 -13.51
C MET A 361 -8.21 12.21 -13.20
N GLY A 362 -7.87 11.36 -14.16
CA GLY A 362 -6.93 10.24 -13.98
C GLY A 362 -7.60 8.88 -13.67
N SER A 363 -8.92 8.77 -13.78
CA SER A 363 -9.64 7.49 -13.64
C SER A 363 -9.67 6.74 -14.98
N LYS A 364 -9.54 5.40 -14.95
CA LYS A 364 -9.97 4.57 -16.08
C LYS A 364 -11.49 4.46 -16.08
N THR A 365 -12.09 4.22 -17.23
CA THR A 365 -13.55 4.08 -17.31
C THR A 365 -13.97 2.79 -17.98
N ILE A 366 -15.05 2.20 -17.48
CA ILE A 366 -15.74 1.08 -18.10
C ILE A 366 -17.14 1.56 -18.50
N HIS A 367 -17.50 1.41 -19.76
CA HIS A 367 -18.82 1.81 -20.25
C HIS A 367 -19.86 0.74 -19.91
N GLY A 368 -20.90 1.11 -19.15
CA GLY A 368 -21.96 0.19 -18.72
C GLY A 368 -23.02 0.86 -17.82
N SER A 369 -24.10 0.13 -17.55
CA SER A 369 -25.19 0.46 -16.63
C SER A 369 -25.09 -0.35 -15.32
N LEU A 370 -25.88 0.04 -14.33
CA LEU A 370 -26.06 -0.74 -13.10
C LEU A 370 -26.75 -2.09 -13.35
N ASP A 371 -27.44 -2.24 -14.49
CA ASP A 371 -28.11 -3.47 -14.91
C ASP A 371 -27.16 -4.49 -15.54
N ASP A 372 -25.93 -4.10 -15.88
CA ASP A 372 -24.94 -4.98 -16.52
C ASP A 372 -24.24 -5.87 -15.49
N ALA A 373 -24.98 -6.86 -14.96
CA ALA A 373 -24.55 -7.71 -13.85
C ALA A 373 -23.20 -8.41 -14.10
N ASP A 374 -22.97 -8.96 -15.29
CA ASP A 374 -21.73 -9.67 -15.62
C ASP A 374 -20.53 -8.72 -15.67
N LEU A 375 -20.73 -7.51 -16.22
CA LEU A 375 -19.70 -6.47 -16.26
C LEU A 375 -19.31 -6.04 -14.84
N ILE A 376 -20.29 -5.82 -13.97
CA ILE A 376 -20.04 -5.48 -12.57
C ILE A 376 -19.30 -6.62 -11.87
N ARG A 377 -19.75 -7.87 -12.03
CA ARG A 377 -19.11 -9.05 -11.43
C ARG A 377 -17.65 -9.19 -11.83
N ASP A 378 -17.34 -9.05 -13.13
CA ASP A 378 -15.99 -9.22 -13.65
C ASP A 378 -15.08 -8.03 -13.27
N ALA A 379 -15.62 -6.81 -13.29
CA ALA A 379 -14.91 -5.63 -12.77
C ALA A 379 -14.62 -5.78 -11.28
N THR A 380 -15.59 -6.22 -10.47
CA THR A 380 -15.38 -6.48 -9.04
C THR A 380 -14.33 -7.56 -8.80
N ALA A 381 -14.36 -8.67 -9.53
CA ALA A 381 -13.40 -9.76 -9.34
C ALA A 381 -11.96 -9.34 -9.67
N SER A 382 -11.78 -8.38 -10.59
CA SER A 382 -10.46 -7.87 -10.98
C SER A 382 -9.88 -6.80 -10.05
N HIS A 383 -10.68 -6.15 -9.20
CA HIS A 383 -10.25 -5.05 -8.33
C HIS A 383 -10.09 -5.46 -6.87
N ASP A 384 -9.27 -4.74 -6.11
CA ASP A 384 -9.00 -5.04 -4.68
C ASP A 384 -10.02 -4.36 -3.77
N ILE A 385 -10.46 -3.16 -4.17
CA ILE A 385 -11.37 -2.30 -3.42
C ILE A 385 -12.57 -1.97 -4.32
N ILE A 386 -13.77 -2.03 -3.76
CA ILE A 386 -15.01 -1.68 -4.44
C ILE A 386 -15.76 -0.66 -3.59
N ILE A 387 -16.11 0.47 -4.21
CA ILE A 387 -16.93 1.51 -3.59
C ILE A 387 -18.19 1.68 -4.44
N HIS A 388 -19.35 1.41 -3.86
CA HIS A 388 -20.64 1.59 -4.52
C HIS A 388 -21.32 2.85 -3.99
N ALA A 389 -21.13 3.97 -4.70
CA ALA A 389 -21.71 5.28 -4.43
C ALA A 389 -22.68 5.72 -5.55
N ALA A 390 -23.28 4.76 -6.28
CA ALA A 390 -24.20 5.05 -7.38
C ALA A 390 -25.65 5.25 -6.93
N THR A 391 -26.11 4.44 -5.99
CA THR A 391 -27.46 4.45 -5.45
C THR A 391 -27.57 3.46 -4.28
N ALA A 392 -28.45 3.76 -3.32
CA ALA A 392 -28.81 2.89 -2.22
C ALA A 392 -30.02 1.98 -2.54
N ASP A 393 -30.66 2.15 -3.70
CA ASP A 393 -31.97 1.55 -4.04
C ASP A 393 -31.91 0.59 -5.25
N HIS A 394 -30.72 0.12 -5.63
CA HIS A 394 -30.55 -0.81 -6.75
C HIS A 394 -29.95 -2.13 -6.27
N GLU A 395 -30.82 -3.04 -5.82
CA GLU A 395 -30.44 -4.37 -5.33
C GLU A 395 -29.58 -5.18 -6.33
N PRO A 396 -29.89 -5.22 -7.65
CA PRO A 396 -29.15 -6.07 -8.59
C PRO A 396 -27.66 -5.71 -8.70
N SER A 397 -27.31 -4.42 -8.60
CA SER A 397 -25.89 -3.99 -8.66
C SER A 397 -25.14 -4.35 -7.39
N ALA A 398 -25.77 -4.21 -6.21
CA ALA A 398 -25.18 -4.63 -4.95
C ALA A 398 -24.94 -6.15 -4.91
N MET A 399 -25.91 -6.95 -5.39
CA MET A 399 -25.75 -8.41 -5.48
C MET A 399 -24.68 -8.81 -6.50
N SER A 400 -24.61 -8.14 -7.65
CA SER A 400 -23.58 -8.38 -8.66
C SER A 400 -22.17 -8.15 -8.11
N ILE A 401 -21.97 -7.13 -7.26
CA ILE A 401 -20.69 -6.94 -6.56
C ILE A 401 -20.39 -8.13 -5.63
N LEU A 402 -21.35 -8.53 -4.80
CA LEU A 402 -21.14 -9.63 -3.85
C LEU A 402 -20.83 -10.95 -4.57
N ASP A 403 -21.45 -11.18 -5.72
CA ASP A 403 -21.17 -12.33 -6.57
C ASP A 403 -19.81 -12.24 -7.28
N GLY A 404 -19.37 -11.03 -7.64
CA GLY A 404 -18.02 -10.77 -8.13
C GLY A 404 -16.96 -11.10 -7.07
N ILE A 405 -17.19 -10.68 -5.82
CA ILE A 405 -16.33 -11.02 -4.67
C ILE A 405 -16.33 -12.54 -4.43
N ALA A 406 -17.49 -13.19 -4.53
CA ALA A 406 -17.59 -14.64 -4.36
C ALA A 406 -16.80 -15.40 -5.44
N LYS A 407 -16.85 -14.92 -6.70
CA LYS A 407 -16.16 -15.48 -7.87
C LYS A 407 -14.64 -15.23 -7.83
N SER A 408 -14.21 -14.13 -7.21
CA SER A 408 -12.81 -13.73 -7.15
C SER A 408 -11.92 -14.75 -6.43
N ASP A 409 -10.72 -14.94 -6.96
CA ASP A 409 -9.64 -15.70 -6.30
C ASP A 409 -8.88 -14.86 -5.27
N LYS A 410 -9.12 -13.54 -5.25
CA LYS A 410 -8.49 -12.61 -4.29
C LYS A 410 -9.04 -12.84 -2.88
N ARG A 411 -8.19 -12.59 -1.87
CA ARG A 411 -8.57 -12.57 -0.46
C ARG A 411 -8.33 -11.18 0.12
N GLY A 412 -9.21 -10.77 1.03
CA GLY A 412 -9.12 -9.47 1.69
C GLY A 412 -9.68 -8.31 0.86
N GLN A 413 -10.49 -8.56 -0.17
CA GLN A 413 -11.15 -7.49 -0.93
C GLN A 413 -11.98 -6.61 -0.01
N ILE A 414 -12.04 -5.32 -0.31
CA ILE A 414 -12.80 -4.34 0.48
C ILE A 414 -14.03 -3.94 -0.31
N TYR A 415 -15.19 -3.96 0.33
CA TYR A 415 -16.42 -3.43 -0.25
C TYR A 415 -17.06 -2.42 0.69
N ILE A 416 -17.23 -1.19 0.20
CA ILE A 416 -17.93 -0.11 0.88
C ILE A 416 -19.21 0.20 0.11
N HIS A 417 -20.36 -0.04 0.73
CA HIS A 417 -21.67 0.27 0.18
C HIS A 417 -22.21 1.58 0.76
N THR A 418 -22.69 2.46 -0.11
CA THR A 418 -23.41 3.69 0.28
C THR A 418 -24.90 3.39 0.39
N SER A 419 -25.41 3.37 1.62
CA SER A 419 -26.84 3.36 1.97
C SER A 419 -27.29 4.81 2.24
N GLY A 420 -28.19 5.05 3.21
CA GLY A 420 -28.60 6.39 3.60
C GLY A 420 -29.35 6.44 4.93
N CYS A 421 -29.26 7.56 5.65
CA CYS A 421 -30.00 7.75 6.90
C CYS A 421 -31.52 7.93 6.71
N SER A 422 -32.03 7.90 5.48
CA SER A 422 -33.46 7.69 5.24
C SER A 422 -33.96 6.39 5.90
N ALA A 423 -33.07 5.39 6.07
CA ALA A 423 -33.36 4.17 6.83
C ALA A 423 -33.66 4.42 8.32
N LEU A 424 -33.21 5.54 8.88
CA LEU A 424 -33.39 5.88 10.29
C LEU A 424 -34.70 6.63 10.57
N VAL A 425 -35.43 6.99 9.50
CA VAL A 425 -36.63 7.81 9.58
C VAL A 425 -37.72 7.09 10.38
N GLU A 426 -38.30 7.80 11.34
CA GLU A 426 -39.33 7.27 12.22
C GLU A 426 -40.71 7.26 11.53
N ALA A 427 -41.32 6.09 11.38
CA ALA A 427 -42.52 5.91 10.54
C ALA A 427 -43.75 6.72 11.00
N ASP A 428 -43.92 6.88 12.32
CA ASP A 428 -45.08 7.56 12.94
C ASP A 428 -44.82 9.05 13.25
N ASP A 429 -43.72 9.61 12.73
CA ASP A 429 -43.37 11.01 12.92
C ASP A 429 -44.04 11.90 11.85
N ASP A 430 -44.67 12.99 12.31
CA ASP A 430 -45.26 14.03 11.45
C ASP A 430 -44.35 15.27 11.34
N GLY A 431 -43.18 15.25 12.00
CA GLY A 431 -42.21 16.33 12.03
C GLY A 431 -42.60 17.50 12.91
N SER A 432 -43.65 17.39 13.73
CA SER A 432 -44.12 18.46 14.62
C SER A 432 -43.26 18.62 15.87
N LYS A 433 -42.41 17.64 16.19
CA LYS A 433 -41.53 17.60 17.36
C LYS A 433 -40.14 17.10 16.97
N VAL A 434 -39.15 17.47 17.78
CA VAL A 434 -37.81 16.90 17.71
C VAL A 434 -37.84 15.56 18.42
N SER A 435 -37.33 14.52 17.77
CA SER A 435 -37.21 13.19 18.38
C SER A 435 -36.03 13.12 19.36
N ASP A 436 -36.23 12.44 20.49
CA ASP A 436 -35.16 12.13 21.44
C ASP A 436 -34.29 10.94 20.97
N LYS A 437 -34.71 10.23 19.92
CA LYS A 437 -33.99 9.07 19.39
C LYS A 437 -32.81 9.53 18.52
N ILE A 438 -31.61 9.09 18.88
CA ILE A 438 -30.38 9.34 18.13
C ILE A 438 -29.67 8.01 17.92
N TYR A 439 -29.43 7.65 16.66
CA TYR A 439 -28.69 6.44 16.30
C TYR A 439 -27.19 6.67 16.40
N SER A 440 -26.43 5.70 16.86
CA SER A 440 -24.97 5.80 16.98
C SER A 440 -24.30 4.58 16.39
N ASP A 441 -23.25 4.79 15.60
CA ASP A 441 -22.57 3.70 14.87
C ASP A 441 -21.74 2.80 15.78
N ASP A 442 -21.48 3.17 17.03
CA ASP A 442 -20.86 2.33 18.05
C ASP A 442 -21.84 1.33 18.70
N ASN A 443 -23.15 1.49 18.48
CA ASN A 443 -24.19 0.57 18.91
C ASN A 443 -24.87 -0.11 17.70
N PRO A 444 -24.28 -1.20 17.15
CA PRO A 444 -24.81 -1.87 15.97
C PRO A 444 -26.20 -2.48 16.21
N GLU A 445 -26.55 -2.89 17.43
CA GLU A 445 -27.85 -3.47 17.76
C GLU A 445 -28.99 -2.49 17.50
N MET A 446 -28.75 -1.20 17.72
CA MET A 446 -29.74 -0.15 17.45
C MET A 446 -30.03 -0.01 15.94
N ILE A 447 -29.02 -0.23 15.10
CA ILE A 447 -29.15 -0.21 13.63
C ILE A 447 -29.76 -1.51 13.14
N ASP A 448 -29.40 -2.64 13.75
CA ASP A 448 -29.98 -3.95 13.43
C ASP A 448 -31.49 -4.01 13.76
N ALA A 449 -31.94 -3.25 14.75
CA ALA A 449 -33.35 -3.12 15.14
C ALA A 449 -34.20 -2.24 14.19
N ILE A 450 -33.62 -1.64 13.15
CA ILE A 450 -34.37 -0.87 12.15
C ILE A 450 -35.33 -1.81 11.39
N PRO A 451 -36.63 -1.46 11.24
CA PRO A 451 -37.59 -2.27 10.52
C PRO A 451 -37.17 -2.56 9.07
N GLU A 452 -37.46 -3.77 8.57
CA GLU A 452 -37.15 -4.16 7.18
C GLU A 452 -37.85 -3.27 6.14
N SER A 453 -39.00 -2.69 6.50
CA SER A 453 -39.77 -1.76 5.66
C SER A 453 -39.18 -0.35 5.59
N ALA A 454 -38.14 -0.05 6.37
CA ALA A 454 -37.47 1.23 6.30
C ALA A 454 -36.76 1.41 4.94
N PRO A 455 -36.63 2.66 4.44
CA PRO A 455 -35.92 2.94 3.19
C PRO A 455 -34.53 2.30 3.17
N HIS A 456 -34.11 1.79 2.01
CA HIS A 456 -32.81 1.12 1.76
C HIS A 456 -32.55 -0.18 2.56
N ARG A 457 -33.34 -0.48 3.60
CA ARG A 457 -33.03 -1.54 4.56
C ARG A 457 -33.02 -2.94 3.95
N VAL A 458 -33.86 -3.19 2.95
CA VAL A 458 -33.90 -4.47 2.21
C VAL A 458 -32.53 -4.81 1.63
N ILE A 459 -31.85 -3.83 1.03
CA ILE A 459 -30.55 -4.02 0.39
C ILE A 459 -29.45 -4.17 1.46
N ASP A 460 -29.51 -3.37 2.53
CA ASP A 460 -28.59 -3.49 3.66
C ASP A 460 -28.65 -4.90 4.26
N LEU A 461 -29.84 -5.46 4.47
CA LEU A 461 -30.03 -6.82 4.99
C LEU A 461 -29.46 -7.89 4.05
N ALA A 462 -29.69 -7.76 2.75
CA ALA A 462 -29.12 -8.67 1.75
C ALA A 462 -27.57 -8.63 1.77
N ILE A 463 -26.97 -7.45 1.88
CA ILE A 463 -25.52 -7.28 2.02
C ILE A 463 -25.01 -7.93 3.31
N LEU A 464 -25.70 -7.75 4.44
CA LEU A 464 -25.32 -8.31 5.73
C LEU A 464 -25.38 -9.84 5.75
N GLU A 465 -26.36 -10.44 5.08
CA GLU A 465 -26.45 -11.89 4.91
C GLU A 465 -25.25 -12.41 4.12
N ARG A 466 -24.96 -11.82 2.96
CA ARG A 466 -23.82 -12.21 2.11
C ARG A 466 -22.47 -11.94 2.78
N ARG A 467 -22.37 -10.89 3.61
CA ARG A 467 -21.18 -10.59 4.42
C ARG A 467 -20.81 -11.75 5.35
N LYS A 468 -21.78 -12.43 5.97
CA LYS A 468 -21.51 -13.60 6.82
C LYS A 468 -20.89 -14.74 6.01
N GLN A 469 -21.38 -14.95 4.80
CA GLN A 469 -20.89 -16.01 3.89
C GLN A 469 -19.50 -15.68 3.33
N LEU A 470 -19.21 -14.39 3.11
CA LEU A 470 -17.99 -13.90 2.48
C LEU A 470 -16.92 -13.41 3.49
N ALA A 471 -17.12 -13.60 4.80
CA ALA A 471 -16.24 -13.06 5.84
C ALA A 471 -14.77 -13.51 5.72
N ALA A 472 -14.50 -14.68 5.14
CA ALA A 472 -13.15 -15.18 4.87
C ALA A 472 -12.52 -14.59 3.60
N LYS A 473 -13.33 -14.00 2.70
CA LYS A 473 -12.89 -13.45 1.41
C LYS A 473 -12.81 -11.93 1.40
N ALA A 474 -13.72 -11.23 2.07
CA ALA A 474 -13.83 -9.78 1.96
C ALA A 474 -14.23 -9.07 3.26
N LYS A 475 -13.83 -7.81 3.36
CA LYS A 475 -14.19 -6.85 4.39
C LYS A 475 -15.30 -5.96 3.83
N ILE A 476 -16.52 -6.14 4.33
CA ILE A 476 -17.71 -5.43 3.82
C ILE A 476 -18.23 -4.48 4.89
N SER A 477 -18.44 -3.21 4.50
CA SER A 477 -18.97 -2.14 5.34
C SER A 477 -20.10 -1.39 4.64
N ILE A 478 -21.04 -0.90 5.44
CA ILE A 478 -22.19 -0.11 5.00
C ILE A 478 -22.04 1.29 5.60
N VAL A 479 -22.07 2.30 4.74
CA VAL A 479 -21.98 3.71 5.12
C VAL A 479 -23.36 4.33 4.97
N LEU A 480 -23.86 4.93 6.05
CA LEU A 480 -25.13 5.63 6.08
C LEU A 480 -24.85 7.14 6.19
N PRO A 481 -24.72 7.86 5.06
CA PRO A 481 -24.63 9.30 5.09
C PRO A 481 -26.00 9.92 5.49
N PRO A 482 -25.99 11.00 6.27
CA PRO A 482 -27.20 11.73 6.62
C PRO A 482 -27.54 12.75 5.51
N LEU A 483 -28.12 13.92 5.82
CA LEU A 483 -28.34 14.95 4.82
C LEU A 483 -27.00 15.45 4.26
N ILE A 484 -26.77 15.22 2.98
CA ILE A 484 -25.55 15.68 2.29
C ILE A 484 -25.83 17.03 1.64
N TYR A 485 -25.01 18.03 1.92
CA TYR A 485 -25.14 19.38 1.37
C TYR A 485 -23.83 19.88 0.74
N GLY A 486 -23.92 21.05 0.10
CA GLY A 486 -22.80 21.75 -0.48
C GLY A 486 -22.71 21.57 -2.00
N VAL A 487 -21.69 22.19 -2.57
CA VAL A 487 -21.38 22.11 -4.00
C VAL A 487 -20.13 21.26 -4.17
N ASN A 488 -20.19 20.22 -5.00
CA ASN A 488 -19.00 19.42 -5.27
C ASN A 488 -18.03 20.17 -6.21
N HIS A 489 -16.80 19.68 -6.36
CA HIS A 489 -15.77 20.33 -7.18
C HIS A 489 -16.13 20.43 -8.67
N ALA A 490 -17.12 19.67 -9.14
CA ALA A 490 -17.63 19.72 -10.50
C ALA A 490 -18.83 20.68 -10.66
N GLY A 491 -19.17 21.43 -9.61
CA GLY A 491 -20.28 22.39 -9.62
C GLY A 491 -21.66 21.74 -9.49
N LEU A 492 -21.75 20.46 -9.13
CA LEU A 492 -23.03 19.78 -8.93
C LEU A 492 -23.57 20.09 -7.53
N LEU A 493 -24.89 20.20 -7.43
CA LEU A 493 -25.63 20.43 -6.19
C LEU A 493 -26.13 19.13 -5.56
N SER A 494 -26.38 19.19 -4.25
CA SER A 494 -27.16 18.20 -3.50
C SER A 494 -28.64 18.16 -3.95
N ILE A 495 -29.44 17.26 -3.36
CA ILE A 495 -30.83 17.03 -3.81
C ILE A 495 -31.86 17.74 -2.91
N GLN A 496 -31.83 17.53 -1.60
CA GLN A 496 -32.91 17.93 -0.68
C GLN A 496 -33.06 19.46 -0.54
N ILE A 497 -32.02 20.16 -0.09
CA ILE A 497 -32.07 21.62 0.13
C ILE A 497 -32.28 22.38 -1.20
N PRO A 498 -31.57 22.05 -2.29
CA PRO A 498 -31.83 22.61 -3.62
C PRO A 498 -33.26 22.45 -4.10
N THR A 499 -33.90 21.30 -3.83
CA THR A 499 -35.31 21.07 -4.20
C THR A 499 -36.26 22.01 -3.45
N LEU A 500 -36.03 22.26 -2.16
CA LEU A 500 -36.80 23.25 -1.40
C LEU A 500 -36.58 24.68 -1.92
N ALA A 501 -35.36 25.02 -2.35
CA ALA A 501 -35.06 26.31 -2.96
C ALA A 501 -35.76 26.48 -4.31
N ARG A 502 -35.73 25.46 -5.19
CA ARG A 502 -36.45 25.45 -6.47
C ARG A 502 -37.97 25.58 -6.27
N PHE A 503 -38.52 24.86 -5.29
CA PHE A 503 -39.92 25.02 -4.87
C PHE A 503 -40.22 26.48 -4.51
N ALA A 504 -39.34 27.11 -3.72
CA ALA A 504 -39.53 28.48 -3.26
C ALA A 504 -39.48 29.50 -4.40
N ILE A 505 -38.55 29.35 -5.34
CA ILE A 505 -38.46 30.20 -6.54
C ILE A 505 -39.72 30.06 -7.39
N LYS A 506 -40.19 28.81 -7.62
CA LYS A 506 -41.36 28.55 -8.47
C LYS A 506 -42.68 29.03 -7.86
N ASN A 507 -42.85 28.87 -6.56
CA ASN A 507 -44.13 29.14 -5.87
C ASN A 507 -44.14 30.48 -5.10
N GLY A 508 -42.99 31.18 -5.04
CA GLY A 508 -42.88 32.53 -4.48
C GLY A 508 -42.79 32.60 -2.94
N TYR A 509 -42.63 31.47 -2.25
CA TYR A 509 -42.43 31.42 -0.79
C TYR A 509 -41.62 30.16 -0.38
N PRO A 510 -40.79 30.23 0.67
CA PRO A 510 -40.08 29.07 1.18
C PRO A 510 -41.00 28.08 1.90
N GLY A 511 -40.85 26.79 1.60
CA GLY A 511 -41.71 25.73 2.11
C GLY A 511 -40.96 24.69 2.96
N TYR A 512 -41.65 24.07 3.92
CA TYR A 512 -41.21 22.84 4.59
C TYR A 512 -42.32 21.77 4.58
N VAL A 513 -41.94 20.51 4.71
CA VAL A 513 -42.88 19.37 4.73
C VAL A 513 -43.21 18.97 6.18
N GLY A 514 -44.44 18.47 6.41
CA GLY A 514 -44.88 18.07 7.74
C GLY A 514 -44.92 19.23 8.74
N GLY A 515 -44.54 18.96 9.99
CA GLY A 515 -44.49 19.95 11.07
C GLY A 515 -43.24 20.84 11.07
N GLY A 516 -42.25 20.57 10.20
CA GLY A 516 -41.06 21.41 9.99
C GLY A 516 -40.00 21.41 11.09
N LYS A 517 -40.26 20.79 12.25
CA LYS A 517 -39.32 20.73 13.39
C LYS A 517 -38.42 19.49 13.40
N ALA A 518 -38.70 18.52 12.55
CA ALA A 518 -37.87 17.33 12.40
C ALA A 518 -36.41 17.71 12.13
N LEU A 519 -35.48 17.09 12.87
CA LEU A 519 -34.04 17.29 12.72
C LEU A 519 -33.41 16.17 11.91
N TRP A 520 -32.50 16.57 11.02
CA TRP A 520 -31.59 15.67 10.34
C TRP A 520 -30.15 16.02 10.71
N SER A 521 -29.35 15.00 10.97
CA SER A 521 -27.88 15.13 10.97
C SER A 521 -27.41 15.55 9.58
N GLN A 522 -26.27 16.23 9.49
CA GLN A 522 -25.83 16.83 8.22
C GLN A 522 -24.34 16.56 7.94
N ILE A 523 -23.95 16.62 6.66
CA ILE A 523 -22.56 16.51 6.24
C ILE A 523 -22.30 17.25 4.93
N HIS A 524 -21.19 17.97 4.84
CA HIS A 524 -20.75 18.55 3.57
C HIS A 524 -20.13 17.45 2.68
N VAL A 525 -20.41 17.47 1.36
CA VAL A 525 -19.97 16.40 0.43
C VAL A 525 -18.45 16.14 0.42
N SER A 526 -17.62 17.17 0.55
CA SER A 526 -16.16 16.98 0.64
C SER A 526 -15.70 16.39 1.97
N ASP A 527 -16.38 16.69 3.08
CA ASP A 527 -16.12 16.03 4.37
C ASP A 527 -16.58 14.58 4.35
N LEU A 528 -17.70 14.31 3.67
CA LEU A 528 -18.19 12.96 3.43
C LEU A 528 -17.13 12.11 2.73
N ALA A 529 -16.55 12.61 1.62
CA ALA A 529 -15.49 11.90 0.89
C ALA A 529 -14.23 11.64 1.75
N ARG A 530 -13.81 12.60 2.58
CA ARG A 530 -12.73 12.38 3.57
C ARG A 530 -13.08 11.32 4.61
N GLY A 531 -14.37 11.21 4.96
CA GLY A 531 -14.89 10.13 5.80
C GLY A 531 -14.75 8.76 5.13
N TYR A 532 -15.11 8.65 3.83
CA TYR A 532 -14.88 7.44 3.04
C TYR A 532 -13.41 7.03 3.01
N MET A 533 -12.49 7.97 2.83
CA MET A 533 -11.05 7.69 2.87
C MET A 533 -10.64 7.13 4.23
N THR A 534 -11.10 7.72 5.33
CA THR A 534 -10.78 7.22 6.68
C THR A 534 -11.32 5.79 6.91
N ILE A 535 -12.52 5.48 6.41
CA ILE A 535 -13.11 4.14 6.49
C ILE A 535 -12.31 3.15 5.65
N LEU A 536 -11.99 3.51 4.40
CA LEU A 536 -11.17 2.69 3.51
C LEU A 536 -9.83 2.37 4.17
N HIS A 537 -9.19 3.39 4.74
CA HIS A 537 -7.92 3.28 5.43
C HIS A 537 -7.97 2.31 6.61
N HIS A 538 -9.04 2.39 7.39
CA HIS A 538 -9.29 1.48 8.49
C HIS A 538 -9.48 0.04 7.99
N LEU A 539 -10.27 -0.16 6.94
CA LEU A 539 -10.56 -1.47 6.35
C LEU A 539 -9.34 -2.12 5.71
N GLU A 540 -8.39 -1.36 5.17
CA GLU A 540 -7.13 -1.93 4.68
C GLU A 540 -6.32 -2.55 5.82
N SER A 541 -6.31 -1.91 6.99
CA SER A 541 -5.50 -2.38 8.13
C SER A 541 -6.20 -3.42 9.02
N THR A 542 -7.53 -3.41 9.08
CA THR A 542 -8.31 -4.18 10.06
C THR A 542 -9.61 -4.72 9.45
N SER A 543 -10.10 -5.86 9.94
CA SER A 543 -11.46 -6.35 9.64
C SER A 543 -12.40 -5.99 10.80
N PRO A 544 -13.27 -4.97 10.68
CA PRO A 544 -14.17 -4.58 11.76
C PRO A 544 -15.30 -5.58 11.93
N SER A 545 -15.65 -5.91 13.18
CA SER A 545 -16.83 -6.72 13.51
C SER A 545 -18.12 -5.98 13.14
N ASN A 546 -18.22 -4.71 13.54
CA ASN A 546 -19.34 -3.82 13.24
C ASN A 546 -19.25 -3.28 11.79
N PRO A 547 -20.23 -3.57 10.91
CA PRO A 547 -20.22 -3.15 9.51
C PRO A 547 -20.56 -1.67 9.29
N TYR A 548 -21.23 -1.02 10.23
CA TYR A 548 -21.90 0.25 10.00
C TYR A 548 -21.01 1.46 10.33
N PHE A 549 -21.05 2.47 9.47
CA PHE A 549 -20.47 3.77 9.74
C PHE A 549 -21.46 4.89 9.41
N PHE A 550 -21.56 5.87 10.31
CA PHE A 550 -22.16 7.16 9.99
C PHE A 550 -21.06 8.15 9.61
N ILE A 551 -21.40 9.17 8.83
CA ILE A 551 -20.50 10.29 8.51
C ILE A 551 -21.28 11.60 8.65
N GLU A 552 -21.10 12.30 9.77
CA GLU A 552 -21.85 13.53 10.09
C GLU A 552 -20.96 14.56 10.78
N ASN A 553 -21.29 15.85 10.63
CA ASN A 553 -20.43 16.96 11.06
C ASN A 553 -20.69 17.46 12.49
N GLY A 554 -21.68 16.91 13.19
CA GLY A 554 -22.12 17.31 14.53
C GLY A 554 -23.30 18.28 14.51
N ASP A 555 -23.61 18.88 13.37
CA ASP A 555 -24.71 19.81 13.21
C ASP A 555 -26.01 19.10 12.85
N GLU A 556 -27.11 19.70 13.29
CA GLU A 556 -28.46 19.31 12.94
C GLU A 556 -29.24 20.57 12.58
N CYS A 557 -30.09 20.48 11.57
CA CYS A 557 -30.96 21.59 11.19
C CYS A 557 -32.38 21.08 10.97
N SER A 558 -33.36 21.87 11.40
CA SER A 558 -34.74 21.58 11.10
C SER A 558 -35.12 22.05 9.70
N TRP A 559 -36.12 21.40 9.11
CA TRP A 559 -36.64 21.79 7.80
C TRP A 559 -37.22 23.22 7.78
N SER A 560 -37.79 23.67 8.89
CA SER A 560 -38.29 25.04 9.05
C SER A 560 -37.16 26.08 9.08
N GLU A 561 -36.02 25.77 9.70
CA GLU A 561 -34.83 26.62 9.70
C GLU A 561 -34.18 26.67 8.32
N CYS A 562 -34.05 25.52 7.65
CA CYS A 562 -33.60 25.45 6.26
C CYS A 562 -34.48 26.32 5.34
N ALA A 563 -35.80 26.17 5.45
CA ALA A 563 -36.76 26.97 4.68
C ALA A 563 -36.65 28.48 5.00
N ALA A 564 -36.50 28.84 6.28
CA ALA A 564 -36.30 30.24 6.68
C ALA A 564 -35.04 30.85 6.02
N GLU A 565 -33.95 30.09 5.99
CA GLU A 565 -32.70 30.57 5.41
C GLU A 565 -32.74 30.67 3.89
N ILE A 566 -33.38 29.70 3.22
CA ILE A 566 -33.72 29.78 1.79
C ILE A 566 -34.53 31.05 1.51
N GLY A 567 -35.55 31.33 2.34
CA GLY A 567 -36.38 32.53 2.22
C GLY A 567 -35.58 33.83 2.25
N LYS A 568 -34.70 33.97 3.25
CA LYS A 568 -33.83 35.16 3.39
C LYS A 568 -32.90 35.32 2.19
N ALA A 569 -32.23 34.23 1.79
CA ALA A 569 -31.28 34.26 0.69
C ALA A 569 -31.96 34.61 -0.64
N LEU A 570 -33.12 34.01 -0.94
CA LEU A 570 -33.87 34.31 -2.17
C LEU A 570 -34.49 35.72 -2.16
N LYS A 571 -34.88 36.25 -1.00
CA LYS A 571 -35.40 37.62 -0.90
C LYS A 571 -34.30 38.66 -1.10
N ALA A 572 -33.09 38.41 -0.58
CA ALA A 572 -31.94 39.28 -0.82
C ALA A 572 -31.65 39.44 -2.32
N GLU A 573 -31.89 38.38 -3.10
CA GLU A 573 -31.70 38.31 -4.55
C GLU A 573 -32.97 38.68 -5.36
N GLY A 574 -34.03 39.13 -4.68
CA GLY A 574 -35.28 39.57 -5.31
C GLY A 574 -36.09 38.45 -5.99
N LYS A 575 -35.76 37.17 -5.77
CA LYS A 575 -36.44 36.02 -6.37
C LYS A 575 -37.76 35.67 -5.68
N VAL A 576 -37.90 35.97 -4.39
CA VAL A 576 -39.16 35.81 -3.64
C VAL A 576 -39.54 37.10 -2.93
N LYS A 577 -40.84 37.37 -2.81
CA LYS A 577 -41.36 38.54 -2.08
C LYS A 577 -41.59 38.24 -0.61
N ASP A 578 -41.97 37.00 -0.30
CA ASP A 578 -42.19 36.53 1.06
C ASP A 578 -41.10 35.54 1.47
N GLU A 579 -40.35 35.89 2.53
CA GLU A 579 -39.29 35.06 3.11
C GLU A 579 -39.79 34.14 4.24
N LYS A 580 -41.07 34.25 4.63
CA LYS A 580 -41.59 33.51 5.79
C LYS A 580 -41.83 32.04 5.41
N PRO A 581 -41.20 31.08 6.12
CA PRO A 581 -41.40 29.66 5.86
C PRO A 581 -42.82 29.22 6.21
N ARG A 582 -43.41 28.36 5.39
CA ARG A 582 -44.75 27.80 5.58
C ARG A 582 -44.79 26.32 5.25
N GLN A 583 -45.75 25.61 5.81
CA GLN A 583 -45.99 24.23 5.44
C GLN A 583 -46.40 24.13 3.96
N ILE A 584 -45.76 23.23 3.22
CA ILE A 584 -46.15 22.88 1.86
C ILE A 584 -47.43 22.04 1.94
N PRO A 585 -48.53 22.46 1.30
CA PRO A 585 -49.74 21.65 1.23
C PRO A 585 -49.48 20.30 0.53
N ARG A 586 -50.14 19.22 0.99
CA ARG A 586 -49.95 17.87 0.40
C ARG A 586 -50.20 17.80 -1.11
N ASN A 587 -51.15 18.58 -1.63
CA ASN A 587 -51.42 18.66 -3.07
C ASN A 587 -50.29 19.32 -3.88
N MET A 588 -49.29 19.90 -3.23
CA MET A 588 -48.10 20.49 -3.85
C MET A 588 -46.85 19.64 -3.65
N TYR A 589 -46.96 18.46 -3.05
CA TYR A 589 -45.80 17.58 -2.85
C TYR A 589 -45.17 17.11 -4.16
N SER A 590 -45.92 17.11 -5.28
CA SER A 590 -45.38 16.87 -6.62
C SER A 590 -44.22 17.81 -6.96
N PHE A 591 -44.26 19.07 -6.51
CA PHE A 591 -43.17 20.03 -6.72
C PHE A 591 -41.97 19.83 -5.80
N VAL A 592 -41.96 18.81 -4.94
CA VAL A 592 -40.81 18.42 -4.13
C VAL A 592 -40.45 16.96 -4.39
N PHE A 593 -40.89 16.00 -3.57
CA PHE A 593 -40.57 14.57 -3.72
C PHE A 593 -41.80 13.68 -3.94
N GLY A 594 -42.95 14.25 -4.29
CA GLY A 594 -44.21 13.52 -4.44
C GLY A 594 -44.58 12.74 -3.18
N ASP A 595 -44.84 11.44 -3.35
CA ASP A 595 -45.17 10.52 -2.26
C ASP A 595 -44.01 10.34 -1.25
N PHE A 596 -42.77 10.68 -1.64
CA PHE A 596 -41.60 10.61 -0.77
C PHE A 596 -41.34 11.89 0.02
N ALA A 597 -42.15 12.94 -0.13
CA ALA A 597 -41.95 14.22 0.55
C ALA A 597 -41.86 14.10 2.07
N GLU A 598 -42.75 13.35 2.72
CA GLU A 598 -42.72 13.15 4.17
C GLU A 598 -41.48 12.39 4.66
N PRO A 599 -41.13 11.20 4.13
CA PRO A 599 -39.93 10.50 4.58
C PRO A 599 -38.62 11.22 4.26
N VAL A 600 -38.56 12.03 3.19
CA VAL A 600 -37.32 12.72 2.77
C VAL A 600 -37.15 14.09 3.42
N LEU A 601 -38.24 14.84 3.68
CA LEU A 601 -38.19 16.23 4.14
C LEU A 601 -39.06 16.53 5.38
N GLY A 602 -39.78 15.54 5.91
CA GLY A 602 -40.83 15.77 6.90
C GLY A 602 -40.60 15.11 8.26
N ARG A 603 -39.70 14.13 8.36
CA ARG A 603 -39.54 13.26 9.54
C ARG A 603 -38.14 13.37 10.14
N ASN A 604 -37.94 12.99 11.40
CA ASN A 604 -36.63 13.03 12.08
C ASN A 604 -35.71 11.91 11.57
N SER A 605 -34.41 12.22 11.45
CA SER A 605 -33.35 11.26 11.14
C SER A 605 -32.01 11.72 11.75
N ARG A 606 -31.74 11.28 12.98
CA ARG A 606 -30.61 11.76 13.78
C ARG A 606 -29.61 10.63 14.01
N CYS A 607 -28.35 10.85 13.62
CA CYS A 607 -27.27 9.89 13.79
C CYS A 607 -26.00 10.53 14.35
N ARG A 608 -25.10 9.72 14.92
CA ARG A 608 -23.78 10.14 15.43
C ARG A 608 -22.67 9.23 14.95
N ALA A 609 -21.68 9.82 14.29
CA ALA A 609 -20.48 9.14 13.78
C ALA A 609 -19.40 9.00 14.86
N VAL A 610 -19.67 8.20 15.89
CA VAL A 610 -18.75 8.01 17.04
C VAL A 610 -17.53 7.23 16.60
N ARG A 611 -17.71 6.13 15.87
CA ARG A 611 -16.61 5.27 15.40
C ARG A 611 -15.68 6.00 14.44
N LEU A 612 -16.24 6.76 13.49
CA LEU A 612 -15.44 7.50 12.54
C LEU A 612 -14.54 8.55 13.24
N ARG A 613 -15.07 9.25 14.25
CA ARG A 613 -14.29 10.20 15.05
C ARG A 613 -13.22 9.51 15.91
N GLN A 614 -13.49 8.30 16.43
CA GLN A 614 -12.47 7.50 17.14
C GLN A 614 -11.29 7.11 16.23
N LEU A 615 -11.50 7.05 14.91
CA LEU A 615 -10.45 6.84 13.92
C LEU A 615 -9.65 8.13 13.59
N GLY A 616 -9.97 9.26 14.24
CA GLY A 616 -9.28 10.54 14.07
C GLY A 616 -9.85 11.45 12.98
N TRP A 617 -10.99 11.10 12.38
CA TRP A 617 -11.67 11.94 11.41
C TRP A 617 -12.41 13.11 12.09
N SER A 618 -12.42 14.27 11.44
CA SER A 618 -13.20 15.45 11.85
C SER A 618 -13.63 16.25 10.62
N PRO A 619 -14.83 16.87 10.65
CA PRO A 619 -15.30 17.74 9.58
C PRO A 619 -14.47 19.03 9.52
N LYS A 620 -14.32 19.59 8.32
CA LYS A 620 -13.50 20.78 8.05
C LYS A 620 -14.24 21.85 7.26
N GLU A 621 -15.33 21.51 6.58
CA GLU A 621 -16.08 22.44 5.75
C GLU A 621 -17.07 23.26 6.56
N LYS A 622 -17.66 24.25 5.89
CA LYS A 622 -18.68 25.14 6.42
C LYS A 622 -19.92 24.35 6.85
N GLY A 623 -20.64 24.86 7.84
CA GLY A 623 -21.95 24.33 8.21
C GLY A 623 -23.00 24.53 7.12
N THR A 624 -24.12 23.78 7.21
CA THR A 624 -25.14 23.72 6.14
C THR A 624 -25.70 25.07 5.72
N LEU A 625 -26.14 25.89 6.67
CA LEU A 625 -26.75 27.19 6.35
C LEU A 625 -25.74 28.19 5.79
N GLU A 626 -24.47 28.07 6.18
CA GLU A 626 -23.40 28.91 5.64
C GLU A 626 -23.04 28.49 4.21
N SER A 627 -22.91 27.18 3.95
CA SER A 627 -22.65 26.65 2.61
C SER A 627 -23.81 26.95 1.64
N LEU A 628 -25.06 26.86 2.10
CA LEU A 628 -26.23 27.26 1.33
C LEU A 628 -26.12 28.70 0.83
N ARG A 629 -25.82 29.63 1.74
CA ARG A 629 -25.71 31.07 1.43
C ARG A 629 -24.57 31.38 0.48
N LEU A 630 -23.39 30.82 0.73
CA LEU A 630 -22.16 31.24 0.06
C LEU A 630 -21.85 30.44 -1.20
N ASP A 631 -22.30 29.19 -1.28
CA ASP A 631 -21.89 28.25 -2.34
C ASP A 631 -23.10 27.80 -3.17
N GLU A 632 -24.08 27.14 -2.55
CA GLU A 632 -25.20 26.51 -3.28
C GLU A 632 -26.11 27.55 -3.96
N MET A 633 -26.35 28.69 -3.31
CA MET A 633 -27.23 29.73 -3.85
C MET A 633 -26.69 30.34 -5.15
N ASN A 634 -25.36 30.47 -5.29
CA ASN A 634 -24.75 30.99 -6.52
C ASN A 634 -25.06 30.09 -7.73
N VAL A 635 -25.10 28.77 -7.52
CA VAL A 635 -25.44 27.80 -8.57
C VAL A 635 -26.94 27.81 -8.83
N LEU A 636 -27.76 27.76 -7.78
CA LEU A 636 -29.22 27.74 -7.86
C LEU A 636 -29.82 28.95 -8.61
N LEU A 637 -29.27 30.14 -8.39
CA LEU A 637 -29.77 31.37 -9.03
C LEU A 637 -29.45 31.45 -10.52
N ALA A 638 -28.45 30.68 -10.98
CA ALA A 638 -28.06 30.58 -12.38
C ALA A 638 -28.86 29.51 -13.14
N GLU A 639 -29.62 28.66 -12.43
CA GLU A 639 -30.48 27.64 -13.07
C GLU A 639 -31.70 28.27 -13.75
N ASP A 640 -32.03 27.77 -14.93
CA ASP A 640 -33.32 27.99 -15.56
C ASP A 640 -34.30 26.92 -15.06
N LEU A 641 -35.40 27.35 -14.43
CA LEU A 641 -36.40 26.46 -13.86
C LEU A 641 -37.63 26.29 -14.76
N GLU A 642 -37.57 26.79 -16.00
CA GLU A 642 -38.64 26.59 -16.98
C GLU A 642 -38.85 25.08 -17.23
N GLY A 643 -40.05 24.58 -16.89
CA GLY A 643 -40.40 23.16 -17.03
C GLY A 643 -39.99 22.23 -15.86
N TRP A 644 -39.40 22.73 -14.78
CA TRP A 644 -39.10 21.89 -13.60
C TRP A 644 -40.38 21.54 -12.82
N GLU A 645 -40.72 20.25 -12.67
CA GLU A 645 -41.96 19.79 -12.02
C GLU A 645 -41.77 19.13 -10.65
N GLY A 646 -40.54 19.11 -10.10
CA GLY A 646 -40.19 18.42 -8.86
C GLY A 646 -39.31 17.19 -9.09
N TYR A 647 -39.01 16.45 -8.02
CA TYR A 647 -38.29 15.17 -8.04
C TYR A 647 -39.28 14.01 -7.84
N GLY A 648 -39.31 13.07 -8.79
CA GLY A 648 -40.25 11.94 -8.77
C GLY A 648 -39.72 10.63 -8.21
N ALA A 649 -38.54 10.62 -7.56
CA ALA A 649 -37.88 9.41 -7.09
C ALA A 649 -37.50 9.50 -5.61
N ALA A 650 -37.38 8.35 -4.95
CA ALA A 650 -36.73 8.26 -3.64
C ALA A 650 -35.29 8.79 -3.75
N VAL A 651 -34.84 9.52 -2.73
CA VAL A 651 -33.48 10.06 -2.71
C VAL A 651 -32.52 8.92 -2.41
N ALA A 652 -31.94 8.36 -3.47
CA ALA A 652 -30.69 7.64 -3.37
C ALA A 652 -29.57 8.67 -3.21
N SER A 653 -28.80 8.53 -2.14
CA SER A 653 -27.67 9.38 -1.73
C SER A 653 -26.67 9.67 -2.83
#